data_AF-A0A9Q4H013-F1
#
_entry.id   AF-A0A9Q4H013-F1
#
_cell.length_a   1.000
_cell.length_b   1.000
_cell.length_c   1.000
_cell.angle_alpha   90.00
_cell.angle_beta   90.00
_cell.angle_gamma   90.00
#
_symmetry.space_group_name_H-M   'P 1'
#
loop_
_entity.id
_entity.type
_entity.pdbx_description
1 polymer ?
#
loop_
_entity_poly.entity_id
_entity_poly.type
_entity_poly.pdbx_seq_one_letter_code
_entity_poly.pdbx_strand_id
1 'polypeptide(L)'
;MTSEHGNNNGENASSTSEDETDHAQTQETAQSDAPTPEASQETQDQTTSRDDNAGSTASTEQIQSADSDETADKSDLESEDAQNEASDSSSQDKASEGQRDNSAQSEDQDNNAAHEDAAQQSENDNTSETSQQDEDGDNTVKDVDDKSQEDKGSAEGDKDQAHEDKTSSNDTEDQAQDNESSTSKNEHAESDSKDTDASKSNETAKSNKTTEHAKDQVTSGEQDKDTASSNHSAETDKSVGKDVLNQKSDKASNSSKTASDAREEEAKVSAASDELDTLAEDAETPEELYEKIKNLSSDMDKSKALATLQSRASSSPIFRQAYAATASNEKYNGKIIDFDDPLVKKVDQPNTALAPSDINFSPRFKEGKSKSYAFVIDKDGKVSKKQLATRNNDDIRAYKGNYIRLNNDNPEAYVYFSDIGVANGKTVDALAHVTMNPSENGDRNNTRYFMTSGTDVLSLLSDSGGGAHVDLSFYQHADQSKYDDYYNQADTKTLTKNQLFDDLASMNHKKTKVSGLFNVYDLDDYDKNKAKDVRKSITFNRNEIDNLYISNEKGKEATSLLELDGDDVTITSGPGAASGTYENNKRVTVSYLDKSDISYTMTGRGSSGPAFDVKGLLLKQIPPYNTDQRASASKGDAQLDITQEIPARDVDKKATLPSNLSIGVEVPEGIRLALEENADGLFTSDSSQSSTNKLSIVPGMNGKKDLSLLEKQKYYDTIQNLTLTLTHGLTLSDVENNTDKWTKLKDYYDKDSETLKVPVKWSFNNGDKSWDNLETDVAHANLKLPDDVKALINQINDAEEAVEAAKRADQDAKDQLQDANSDQLITPGEHDKLIEARDNARDKKAEAQRKVDALPQAQKRDLPDQLARLTGIDVPDVNDANENGVDDKIDAQREEAEHAVEAAKSADQAAQDKLKEANADGLITPDEHKALEKVAQDAADAKQNAQDKVDVLPDDQKGDMPSELEKLNGIDVPDVNDSDANGVSDKVDQQRGEAQNAVDAAKKADQAAQDKLKEANADGLITPDEHDALEKANKDAADAKKNAQEKVDALPSDQRGDMPGELDNLHGINIPDVKDSDANGVSDDVDAQREEAQAAVNAAKSADQAAQDKLKGVNADGLITPDEHEELEKANQDAAEAKQNAQEKVDALPSDQRGDMPSDLEKLHGIDIPDVNDSDANGVADSIDE
;
A
#
# COMPACT_ATOMS: atom_id res chain seq x y z
N MET A 1 -40.17 -33.68 45.44
CA MET A 1 -39.79 -34.42 46.64
C MET A 1 -38.55 -33.73 47.17
N THR A 2 -38.63 -32.91 48.23
CA THR A 2 -38.58 -33.32 49.66
C THR A 2 -37.29 -34.07 50.00
N SER A 3 -36.48 -33.67 50.99
CA SER A 3 -36.58 -32.58 51.98
C SER A 3 -35.27 -32.52 52.80
N GLU A 4 -35.00 -31.39 53.48
CA GLU A 4 -34.61 -31.26 54.92
C GLU A 4 -33.77 -32.36 55.62
N HIS A 5 -32.91 -32.12 56.63
CA HIS A 5 -32.37 -30.94 57.32
C HIS A 5 -31.31 -31.43 58.34
N GLY A 6 -30.37 -30.57 58.73
CA GLY A 6 -30.18 -30.25 60.15
C GLY A 6 -29.08 -30.92 60.99
N ASN A 7 -28.39 -30.04 61.75
CA ASN A 7 -27.85 -30.24 63.11
C ASN A 7 -26.68 -31.23 63.33
N ASN A 8 -25.79 -31.04 64.32
CA ASN A 8 -25.42 -29.85 65.12
C ASN A 8 -24.05 -30.08 65.81
N ASN A 9 -23.49 -29.00 66.36
CA ASN A 9 -22.37 -28.99 67.31
C ASN A 9 -22.50 -30.00 68.49
N GLY A 10 -21.37 -30.34 69.12
CA GLY A 10 -21.35 -30.60 70.56
C GLY A 10 -20.21 -31.48 71.08
N GLU A 11 -19.14 -30.86 71.58
CA GLU A 11 -18.13 -31.51 72.43
C GLU A 11 -18.74 -31.94 73.78
N ASN A 12 -18.30 -33.07 74.37
CA ASN A 12 -17.50 -33.06 75.61
C ASN A 12 -16.96 -34.47 75.98
N ALA A 13 -16.07 -34.53 76.98
CA ALA A 13 -15.09 -35.59 77.18
C ALA A 13 -15.44 -36.73 78.16
N SER A 14 -14.74 -37.85 77.95
CA SER A 14 -14.06 -38.69 78.97
C SER A 14 -14.81 -39.20 80.20
N SER A 15 -15.00 -40.53 80.28
CA SER A 15 -14.31 -41.36 81.29
C SER A 15 -14.33 -42.87 80.99
N THR A 16 -13.30 -43.56 81.46
CA THR A 16 -12.92 -44.98 81.28
C THR A 16 -13.83 -46.00 82.00
N SER A 17 -14.02 -47.20 81.40
CA SER A 17 -13.51 -48.49 81.93
C SER A 17 -13.95 -49.75 81.13
N GLU A 18 -13.15 -50.82 81.23
CA GLU A 18 -13.42 -52.27 81.00
C GLU A 18 -12.83 -52.96 79.73
N ASP A 19 -12.21 -54.13 79.99
CA ASP A 19 -11.57 -55.18 79.15
C ASP A 19 -10.48 -54.78 78.12
N GLU A 20 -9.16 -55.05 78.25
CA GLU A 20 -8.38 -56.31 78.53
C GLU A 20 -8.69 -57.44 77.51
N THR A 21 -7.77 -58.11 76.78
CA THR A 21 -6.28 -58.33 76.77
C THR A 21 -5.84 -58.92 75.39
N ASP A 22 -4.60 -59.36 75.12
CA ASP A 22 -3.38 -58.60 74.75
C ASP A 22 -2.35 -59.52 73.97
N HIS A 23 -1.33 -58.91 73.31
CA HIS A 23 0.04 -59.42 72.96
C HIS A 23 0.40 -60.31 71.72
N ALA A 24 1.69 -60.22 71.31
CA ALA A 24 2.38 -60.76 70.10
C ALA A 24 3.94 -60.80 70.23
N GLN A 25 4.74 -61.60 69.45
CA GLN A 25 6.16 -61.34 68.98
C GLN A 25 6.96 -62.50 68.23
N THR A 26 7.72 -62.15 67.14
CA THR A 26 9.06 -62.59 66.52
C THR A 26 9.70 -64.03 66.50
N GLN A 27 10.32 -64.51 65.36
CA GLN A 27 11.72 -65.10 65.19
C GLN A 27 12.14 -65.78 63.81
N GLU A 28 13.44 -65.66 63.43
CA GLU A 28 14.48 -66.61 62.85
C GLU A 28 14.41 -67.49 61.53
N THR A 29 15.50 -68.26 61.30
CA THR A 29 16.09 -68.80 60.04
C THR A 29 15.88 -70.30 59.74
N ALA A 30 16.22 -70.70 58.49
CA ALA A 30 16.83 -71.98 58.09
C ALA A 30 16.15 -73.33 58.47
N GLN A 31 15.49 -73.91 57.46
CA GLN A 31 15.52 -75.33 57.09
C GLN A 31 15.25 -76.42 58.16
N SER A 32 14.08 -77.04 58.02
CA SER A 32 13.57 -78.27 58.66
C SER A 32 13.29 -78.26 60.17
N ASP A 33 12.01 -78.44 60.46
CA ASP A 33 11.37 -78.79 61.74
C ASP A 33 11.37 -77.73 62.88
N ALA A 34 10.22 -77.64 63.56
CA ALA A 34 9.79 -76.66 64.56
C ALA A 34 10.60 -76.68 65.91
N PRO A 35 10.40 -75.78 66.93
CA PRO A 35 9.69 -74.45 67.03
C PRO A 35 10.38 -73.32 67.90
N THR A 36 9.87 -72.05 67.88
CA THR A 36 9.87 -70.98 68.98
C THR A 36 11.19 -70.39 69.58
N PRO A 37 11.23 -69.23 70.32
CA PRO A 37 10.47 -67.94 70.28
C PRO A 37 11.28 -66.60 70.57
N GLU A 38 10.74 -65.40 70.24
CA GLU A 38 10.90 -64.09 70.97
C GLU A 38 12.33 -63.42 71.06
N ALA A 39 12.62 -62.14 71.47
CA ALA A 39 11.87 -60.91 71.81
C ALA A 39 12.52 -59.60 71.21
N SER A 40 12.78 -58.51 71.98
CA SER A 40 13.26 -57.17 71.51
C SER A 40 14.34 -56.48 72.41
N GLN A 41 15.32 -55.74 71.83
CA GLN A 41 15.64 -54.30 72.15
C GLN A 41 16.93 -53.72 71.50
N GLU A 42 16.85 -52.41 71.18
CA GLU A 42 17.88 -51.34 71.09
C GLU A 42 18.94 -51.21 69.97
N THR A 43 18.94 -49.98 69.41
CA THR A 43 20.05 -49.14 68.89
C THR A 43 20.73 -49.37 67.51
N GLN A 44 20.48 -48.37 66.65
CA GLN A 44 21.42 -47.59 65.81
C GLN A 44 21.90 -48.04 64.41
N ASP A 45 21.95 -46.99 63.59
CA ASP A 45 22.56 -46.74 62.28
C ASP A 45 22.03 -47.40 60.99
N GLN A 46 21.29 -46.55 60.25
CA GLN A 46 21.50 -46.15 58.85
C GLN A 46 21.41 -47.20 57.73
N THR A 47 20.76 -46.94 56.58
CA THR A 47 19.76 -45.94 56.14
C THR A 47 19.24 -46.53 54.82
N THR A 48 17.97 -46.92 54.71
CA THR A 48 16.89 -46.09 54.12
C THR A 48 17.22 -45.42 52.78
N SER A 49 16.41 -45.47 51.72
CA SER A 49 15.10 -46.14 51.52
C SER A 49 14.46 -45.66 50.19
N ARG A 50 13.61 -46.49 49.56
CA ARG A 50 12.25 -46.10 49.06
C ARG A 50 12.13 -45.09 47.89
N ASP A 51 10.99 -44.95 47.18
CA ASP A 51 9.64 -45.58 47.22
C ASP A 51 8.99 -45.52 45.81
N ASP A 52 8.12 -46.51 45.52
CA ASP A 52 6.76 -46.44 44.93
C ASP A 52 6.44 -45.65 43.62
N ASN A 53 5.50 -46.05 42.75
CA ASN A 53 4.11 -46.41 43.09
C ASN A 53 3.28 -47.00 41.91
N ALA A 54 2.15 -47.64 42.27
CA ALA A 54 0.89 -47.84 41.52
C ALA A 54 0.72 -48.97 40.48
N GLY A 55 -0.21 -49.90 40.80
CA GLY A 55 -1.04 -50.69 39.86
C GLY A 55 -2.54 -50.40 40.12
N SER A 56 -3.56 -51.14 39.65
CA SER A 56 -3.67 -52.33 38.78
C SER A 56 -5.17 -52.57 38.46
N THR A 57 -5.52 -53.23 37.34
CA THR A 57 -6.67 -54.17 37.09
C THR A 57 -6.95 -54.28 35.57
N ALA A 58 -7.23 -55.43 34.94
CA ALA A 58 -7.16 -56.83 35.35
C ALA A 58 -7.12 -57.77 34.10
N SER A 59 -6.62 -59.01 34.28
CA SER A 59 -6.83 -60.23 33.44
C SER A 59 -6.21 -60.32 32.03
N THR A 60 -5.60 -61.42 31.56
CA THR A 60 -5.16 -62.71 32.16
C THR A 60 -4.16 -63.43 31.20
N GLU A 61 -3.11 -64.09 31.71
CA GLU A 61 -2.24 -65.13 31.06
C GLU A 61 -1.36 -64.72 29.82
N GLN A 62 -0.10 -65.15 29.64
CA GLN A 62 0.88 -65.84 30.52
C GLN A 62 2.31 -65.80 29.89
N ILE A 63 3.37 -65.47 30.68
CA ILE A 63 4.76 -66.05 30.69
C ILE A 63 5.60 -65.99 29.37
N GLN A 64 6.88 -65.57 29.28
CA GLN A 64 8.12 -65.68 30.10
C GLN A 64 9.09 -64.56 29.59
N SER A 65 9.60 -63.55 30.33
CA SER A 65 10.53 -63.48 31.49
C SER A 65 12.05 -63.48 31.18
N ALA A 66 12.74 -62.38 31.52
CA ALA A 66 14.14 -62.23 32.02
C ALA A 66 14.52 -60.72 31.91
N ASP A 67 14.62 -59.96 33.01
CA ASP A 67 15.80 -59.77 33.89
C ASP A 67 16.95 -58.99 33.21
N SER A 68 17.63 -58.00 33.84
CA SER A 68 17.49 -57.41 35.19
C SER A 68 18.26 -56.07 35.29
N ASP A 69 18.06 -55.32 36.38
CA ASP A 69 18.48 -53.93 36.59
C ASP A 69 19.99 -53.60 36.78
N GLU A 70 20.28 -52.34 36.44
CA GLU A 70 21.10 -51.30 37.09
C GLU A 70 22.53 -51.51 37.67
N THR A 71 23.36 -50.50 37.33
CA THR A 71 24.41 -49.80 38.13
C THR A 71 25.52 -50.63 38.78
N ALA A 72 26.78 -50.53 38.34
CA ALA A 72 27.70 -49.39 38.43
C ALA A 72 28.30 -49.16 39.83
N ASP A 73 29.61 -49.41 39.96
CA ASP A 73 30.47 -48.74 40.94
C ASP A 73 31.84 -48.43 40.31
N LYS A 74 32.55 -47.47 40.92
CA LYS A 74 33.77 -46.80 40.45
C LYS A 74 35.03 -47.35 41.14
N SER A 75 36.16 -46.72 40.79
CA SER A 75 37.48 -46.76 41.44
C SER A 75 38.29 -48.05 41.21
N ASP A 76 39.63 -48.04 41.08
CA ASP A 76 40.62 -46.96 41.26
C ASP A 76 41.88 -47.15 40.38
N LEU A 77 42.47 -46.01 39.99
CA LEU A 77 43.91 -45.67 39.89
C LEU A 77 44.93 -46.49 39.03
N GLU A 78 45.98 -45.74 38.63
CA GLU A 78 47.26 -46.15 37.96
C GLU A 78 47.15 -46.62 36.48
N SER A 79 48.01 -46.22 35.53
CA SER A 79 49.07 -45.18 35.48
C SER A 79 49.63 -45.05 34.05
N GLU A 80 49.99 -43.83 33.65
CA GLU A 80 51.02 -43.47 32.64
C GLU A 80 50.84 -43.76 31.12
N ASP A 81 51.17 -42.71 30.35
CA ASP A 81 51.73 -42.60 28.98
C ASP A 81 50.90 -42.67 27.66
N ALA A 82 51.17 -41.63 26.84
CA ALA A 82 50.88 -41.38 25.40
C ALA A 82 49.41 -41.38 24.94
N GLN A 83 48.75 -40.22 24.71
CA GLN A 83 48.94 -39.25 23.58
C GLN A 83 48.91 -39.91 22.18
N ASN A 84 48.08 -39.47 21.22
CA ASN A 84 47.09 -38.38 21.18
C ASN A 84 46.06 -38.62 20.05
N GLU A 85 44.84 -38.07 20.20
CA GLU A 85 43.93 -37.44 19.19
C GLU A 85 44.10 -37.75 17.66
N ALA A 86 43.07 -37.84 16.80
CA ALA A 86 41.59 -37.89 16.89
C ALA A 86 41.00 -38.04 15.45
N SER A 87 39.66 -38.06 15.32
CA SER A 87 38.88 -37.73 14.09
C SER A 87 38.95 -38.71 12.91
N ASP A 88 37.87 -39.44 12.62
CA ASP A 88 36.72 -39.07 11.76
C ASP A 88 37.06 -39.07 10.26
N SER A 89 36.66 -40.06 9.45
CA SER A 89 35.37 -40.77 9.23
C SER A 89 34.62 -40.21 8.01
N SER A 90 34.11 -41.14 7.19
CA SER A 90 33.81 -40.90 5.79
C SER A 90 32.40 -41.33 5.42
N SER A 91 31.90 -40.77 4.33
CA SER A 91 30.65 -41.13 3.65
C SER A 91 30.50 -42.64 3.42
N GLN A 92 29.25 -43.11 3.51
CA GLN A 92 28.52 -44.01 2.59
C GLN A 92 27.56 -44.91 3.37
N ASP A 93 26.26 -44.82 3.06
CA ASP A 93 25.26 -45.77 3.57
C ASP A 93 24.44 -46.41 2.42
N LYS A 94 23.72 -47.49 2.76
CA LYS A 94 23.57 -48.67 1.89
C LYS A 94 22.24 -48.80 1.15
N ALA A 95 22.28 -49.67 0.14
CA ALA A 95 21.13 -50.21 -0.58
C ALA A 95 20.35 -51.30 0.20
N SER A 96 19.10 -51.55 -0.21
CA SER A 96 18.47 -52.88 -0.15
C SER A 96 17.34 -53.02 -1.17
N GLU A 97 17.26 -54.18 -1.82
CA GLU A 97 16.20 -54.60 -2.76
C GLU A 97 15.01 -55.26 -2.01
N GLY A 98 13.92 -55.64 -2.71
CA GLY A 98 13.04 -56.73 -2.20
C GLY A 98 11.55 -56.79 -2.60
N GLN A 99 11.26 -57.32 -3.80
CA GLN A 99 10.00 -57.96 -4.29
C GLN A 99 8.91 -58.43 -3.28
N ARG A 100 7.62 -58.07 -3.46
CA ARG A 100 6.49 -58.73 -4.23
C ARG A 100 5.82 -59.99 -3.63
N ASP A 101 4.49 -59.90 -3.40
CA ASP A 101 3.42 -60.88 -3.76
C ASP A 101 2.04 -60.15 -3.60
N ASN A 102 1.12 -60.12 -4.59
CA ASN A 102 0.09 -61.11 -5.01
C ASN A 102 -1.05 -61.35 -3.99
N SER A 103 -2.36 -61.40 -4.33
CA SER A 103 -3.05 -61.37 -5.64
C SER A 103 -4.60 -61.17 -5.52
N ALA A 104 -5.31 -61.12 -6.67
CA ALA A 104 -6.79 -61.20 -6.89
C ALA A 104 -7.60 -59.86 -6.83
N GLN A 105 -8.64 -59.59 -7.65
CA GLN A 105 -9.32 -60.36 -8.73
C GLN A 105 -10.23 -59.44 -9.61
N SER A 106 -10.50 -59.80 -10.89
CA SER A 106 -11.74 -59.58 -11.72
C SER A 106 -12.47 -58.20 -11.72
N GLU A 107 -13.08 -57.64 -12.78
CA GLU A 107 -13.47 -58.01 -14.17
C GLU A 107 -14.11 -56.71 -14.80
N ASP A 108 -14.26 -56.44 -16.10
CA ASP A 108 -13.83 -57.08 -17.37
C ASP A 108 -13.94 -56.07 -18.55
N GLN A 109 -13.26 -56.35 -19.69
CA GLN A 109 -13.54 -55.92 -21.10
C GLN A 109 -13.63 -54.40 -21.52
N ASP A 110 -13.18 -53.97 -22.71
CA ASP A 110 -13.10 -54.75 -23.97
C ASP A 110 -12.06 -54.28 -25.04
N ASN A 111 -11.39 -55.27 -25.66
CA ASN A 111 -10.91 -55.41 -27.05
C ASN A 111 -9.77 -54.60 -27.77
N ASN A 112 -8.79 -55.40 -28.26
CA ASN A 112 -7.85 -55.29 -29.40
C ASN A 112 -6.79 -54.16 -29.46
N ALA A 113 -5.46 -54.40 -29.53
CA ALA A 113 -4.62 -55.30 -30.38
C ALA A 113 -4.38 -54.75 -31.82
N ALA A 114 -3.18 -54.72 -32.42
CA ALA A 114 -1.81 -55.01 -31.94
C ALA A 114 -0.71 -54.40 -32.87
N HIS A 115 0.55 -54.38 -32.37
CA HIS A 115 1.85 -54.37 -33.08
C HIS A 115 2.17 -53.40 -34.26
N GLU A 116 3.17 -52.55 -33.99
CA GLU A 116 4.44 -52.39 -34.71
C GLU A 116 4.53 -52.37 -36.27
N ASP A 117 5.09 -51.24 -36.73
CA ASP A 117 6.27 -51.09 -37.62
C ASP A 117 6.07 -50.49 -39.02
N ALA A 118 7.15 -49.89 -39.52
CA ALA A 118 7.41 -49.32 -40.85
C ALA A 118 6.87 -47.90 -41.21
N ALA A 119 7.77 -46.93 -40.97
CA ALA A 119 8.34 -46.03 -41.99
C ALA A 119 7.50 -44.95 -42.74
N GLN A 120 7.98 -43.71 -42.55
CA GLN A 120 8.23 -42.65 -43.55
C GLN A 120 7.13 -41.67 -44.02
N GLN A 121 7.52 -40.40 -43.87
CA GLN A 121 7.22 -39.18 -44.66
C GLN A 121 5.98 -38.32 -44.37
N SER A 122 6.27 -37.01 -44.24
CA SER A 122 5.39 -35.81 -44.35
C SER A 122 4.26 -35.69 -43.32
N GLU A 123 3.97 -34.53 -42.73
CA GLU A 123 4.44 -33.16 -43.00
C GLU A 123 4.15 -32.25 -41.78
N ASN A 124 4.57 -30.98 -41.89
CA ASN A 124 4.16 -29.80 -41.09
C ASN A 124 4.81 -29.53 -39.71
N ASP A 125 5.72 -28.55 -39.78
CA ASP A 125 5.61 -27.22 -39.15
C ASP A 125 6.31 -26.91 -37.80
N ASN A 126 7.21 -25.92 -37.94
CA ASN A 126 7.57 -24.86 -37.00
C ASN A 126 8.40 -25.19 -35.75
N THR A 127 9.71 -25.23 -35.98
CA THR A 127 10.68 -24.57 -35.10
C THR A 127 11.57 -23.62 -35.93
N SER A 128 11.85 -22.44 -35.39
CA SER A 128 12.95 -21.59 -35.85
C SER A 128 13.45 -20.74 -34.69
N GLU A 129 14.70 -21.00 -34.31
CA GLU A 129 15.58 -20.01 -33.68
C GLU A 129 15.78 -18.82 -34.63
N THR A 130 16.41 -17.74 -34.17
CA THR A 130 17.21 -16.88 -35.07
C THR A 130 18.24 -16.08 -34.30
N SER A 131 19.50 -16.16 -34.76
CA SER A 131 20.58 -15.25 -34.37
C SER A 131 20.65 -14.05 -35.33
N GLN A 132 21.49 -13.09 -35.00
CA GLN A 132 21.66 -11.79 -35.68
C GLN A 132 22.11 -11.89 -37.15
N GLN A 133 21.69 -10.95 -38.01
CA GLN A 133 22.57 -9.99 -38.71
C GLN A 133 21.81 -9.10 -39.73
N ASP A 134 21.92 -7.79 -39.52
CA ASP A 134 22.16 -6.64 -40.41
C ASP A 134 21.76 -6.58 -41.91
N GLU A 135 21.55 -5.31 -42.34
CA GLU A 135 21.58 -4.71 -43.69
C GLU A 135 20.38 -4.87 -44.68
N ASP A 136 19.55 -3.81 -44.66
CA ASP A 136 19.22 -2.89 -45.77
C ASP A 136 18.66 -3.32 -47.15
N GLY A 137 17.62 -2.57 -47.56
CA GLY A 137 17.43 -2.08 -48.95
C GLY A 137 16.69 -3.01 -49.92
N ASP A 138 15.35 -3.09 -49.87
CA ASP A 138 14.40 -2.22 -50.60
C ASP A 138 14.62 -2.05 -52.12
N ASN A 139 13.57 -2.38 -52.89
CA ASN A 139 13.09 -1.70 -54.12
C ASN A 139 12.03 -2.56 -54.84
N THR A 140 10.93 -2.07 -55.43
CA THR A 140 10.33 -0.72 -55.52
C THR A 140 8.85 -0.87 -55.95
N VAL A 141 8.09 0.23 -56.10
CA VAL A 141 7.61 0.74 -57.43
C VAL A 141 6.55 1.87 -57.27
N LYS A 142 6.76 3.00 -58.00
CA LYS A 142 5.86 4.17 -58.28
C LYS A 142 5.62 5.16 -57.11
N ASP A 143 5.51 6.49 -57.29
CA ASP A 143 5.54 7.43 -58.45
C ASP A 143 5.75 8.88 -57.85
N VAL A 144 6.19 9.97 -58.50
CA VAL A 144 6.47 10.32 -59.92
C VAL A 144 7.46 11.52 -60.07
N ASP A 145 7.99 11.72 -61.29
CA ASP A 145 8.54 12.89 -62.02
C ASP A 145 8.40 14.36 -61.49
N ASP A 146 9.15 15.39 -61.96
CA ASP A 146 10.44 15.57 -62.68
C ASP A 146 10.70 17.11 -62.85
N LYS A 147 11.95 17.52 -63.12
CA LYS A 147 12.46 18.82 -63.65
C LYS A 147 12.59 20.05 -62.74
N SER A 148 13.61 20.91 -62.89
CA SER A 148 15.06 20.82 -63.26
C SER A 148 15.62 22.26 -63.42
N GLN A 149 16.94 22.44 -63.29
CA GLN A 149 17.69 23.73 -63.42
C GLN A 149 17.57 24.68 -62.21
N GLU A 150 18.58 25.45 -61.78
CA GLU A 150 19.94 25.77 -62.29
C GLU A 150 20.87 25.98 -61.07
N ASP A 151 22.10 25.47 -61.03
CA ASP A 151 23.37 26.02 -61.58
C ASP A 151 24.01 27.20 -60.81
N LYS A 152 25.30 27.01 -60.48
CA LYS A 152 26.39 27.95 -60.15
C LYS A 152 26.10 29.30 -59.45
N GLY A 153 26.73 29.45 -58.29
CA GLY A 153 27.50 30.66 -57.94
C GLY A 153 28.94 30.26 -57.58
N SER A 154 29.96 30.86 -58.20
CA SER A 154 31.37 30.49 -58.00
C SER A 154 32.21 31.63 -57.43
N ALA A 155 33.19 31.24 -56.61
CA ALA A 155 34.52 31.84 -56.42
C ALA A 155 34.66 33.33 -56.01
N GLU A 156 35.24 33.53 -54.83
CA GLU A 156 36.35 34.45 -54.47
C GLU A 156 36.64 34.25 -52.97
N GLY A 157 37.85 34.26 -52.43
CA GLY A 157 39.19 34.33 -53.02
C GLY A 157 40.24 34.14 -51.91
N ASP A 158 41.41 33.63 -52.26
CA ASP A 158 42.50 33.25 -51.34
C ASP A 158 43.18 34.47 -50.65
N LYS A 159 43.53 34.36 -49.35
CA LYS A 159 44.67 35.08 -48.73
C LYS A 159 44.96 34.78 -47.25
N ASP A 160 46.26 34.67 -47.01
CA ASP A 160 46.99 34.55 -45.74
C ASP A 160 46.77 35.66 -44.69
N GLN A 161 47.34 35.33 -43.51
CA GLN A 161 48.06 36.18 -42.54
C GLN A 161 47.37 36.61 -41.23
N ALA A 162 48.16 36.45 -40.16
CA ALA A 162 47.94 36.94 -38.80
C ALA A 162 48.34 38.43 -38.64
N HIS A 163 48.31 38.92 -37.39
CA HIS A 163 48.63 40.30 -36.95
C HIS A 163 47.59 41.39 -37.31
N GLU A 164 47.35 42.42 -36.49
CA GLU A 164 47.53 42.65 -35.05
C GLU A 164 46.72 43.91 -34.65
N ASP A 165 46.75 44.27 -33.37
CA ASP A 165 46.43 45.60 -32.79
C ASP A 165 44.96 46.03 -32.66
N LYS A 166 44.46 46.30 -31.43
CA LYS A 166 44.82 47.36 -30.43
C LYS A 166 44.32 48.76 -30.90
N THR A 167 43.87 49.72 -30.07
CA THR A 167 43.61 49.87 -28.62
C THR A 167 42.89 51.22 -28.38
N SER A 168 42.18 51.39 -27.26
CA SER A 168 42.50 52.44 -26.24
C SER A 168 41.43 52.58 -25.16
N SER A 169 41.71 52.91 -23.89
CA SER A 169 42.90 52.73 -23.02
C SER A 169 42.60 53.23 -21.58
N ASN A 170 43.44 52.88 -20.59
CA ASN A 170 43.59 53.46 -19.22
C ASN A 170 42.47 53.15 -18.18
N ASP A 171 42.71 52.85 -16.89
CA ASP A 171 43.92 52.67 -16.04
C ASP A 171 43.54 51.92 -14.72
N THR A 172 44.39 51.43 -13.78
CA THR A 172 45.78 50.86 -13.74
C THR A 172 46.15 50.56 -12.24
N GLU A 173 46.88 49.46 -11.94
CA GLU A 173 47.58 49.12 -10.65
C GLU A 173 46.72 48.85 -9.36
N ASP A 174 47.08 48.08 -8.31
CA ASP A 174 48.26 47.25 -7.93
C ASP A 174 47.93 46.17 -6.84
N GLN A 175 48.82 45.16 -6.63
CA GLN A 175 49.09 44.29 -5.42
C GLN A 175 47.91 43.58 -4.68
N ALA A 176 47.83 42.23 -4.62
CA ALA A 176 48.53 41.28 -3.69
C ALA A 176 48.04 41.33 -2.21
N GLN A 177 47.92 40.27 -1.40
CA GLN A 177 47.85 38.80 -1.44
C GLN A 177 47.63 38.33 0.04
N ASP A 178 47.26 37.07 0.26
CA ASP A 178 47.48 36.25 1.48
C ASP A 178 46.62 36.32 2.78
N ASN A 179 46.39 35.10 3.30
CA ASN A 179 46.31 34.60 4.69
C ASN A 179 45.08 34.75 5.61
N GLU A 180 44.50 33.57 5.89
CA GLU A 180 44.33 32.90 7.20
C GLU A 180 44.22 33.70 8.53
N SER A 181 43.19 33.30 9.27
CA SER A 181 43.19 33.01 10.73
C SER A 181 43.13 34.16 11.76
N SER A 182 42.25 33.89 12.75
CA SER A 182 42.30 34.29 14.17
C SER A 182 41.55 35.56 14.68
N THR A 183 40.66 35.26 15.65
CA THR A 183 40.30 36.04 16.85
C THR A 183 39.51 37.37 16.84
N SER A 184 38.28 37.26 17.39
CA SER A 184 37.66 38.09 18.44
C SER A 184 37.17 39.54 18.19
N LYS A 185 35.87 39.74 18.53
CA LYS A 185 35.25 40.78 19.39
C LYS A 185 35.96 42.16 19.53
N ASN A 186 35.24 43.29 19.61
CA ASN A 186 34.25 43.52 20.67
C ASN A 186 33.45 44.85 20.50
N GLU A 187 32.49 45.06 21.43
CA GLU A 187 31.90 46.33 21.90
C GLU A 187 30.59 46.86 21.30
N HIS A 188 29.58 46.94 22.18
CA HIS A 188 28.51 47.94 22.17
C HIS A 188 28.15 48.28 23.64
N ALA A 189 28.03 49.57 23.97
CA ALA A 189 27.59 50.08 25.28
C ALA A 189 26.04 50.26 25.30
N GLU A 190 25.32 50.48 26.41
CA GLU A 190 25.54 51.49 27.47
C GLU A 190 24.74 51.24 28.79
N SER A 191 25.32 51.60 29.95
CA SER A 191 24.72 52.05 31.26
C SER A 191 23.50 51.32 31.92
N ASP A 192 23.35 51.16 33.26
CA ASP A 192 24.02 51.83 34.41
C ASP A 192 23.94 51.05 35.77
N SER A 193 24.80 51.42 36.74
CA SER A 193 24.94 51.09 38.21
C SER A 193 24.15 49.92 38.88
N LYS A 194 24.72 48.95 39.64
CA LYS A 194 25.58 48.95 40.89
C LYS A 194 24.87 49.42 42.19
N ASP A 195 25.07 48.89 43.40
CA ASP A 195 26.23 48.28 44.13
C ASP A 195 25.79 47.13 45.10
N THR A 196 26.54 46.05 45.39
CA THR A 196 27.69 45.81 46.35
C THR A 196 27.39 46.11 47.83
N ASP A 197 27.90 45.43 48.89
CA ASP A 197 29.03 44.50 49.13
C ASP A 197 28.85 43.65 50.44
N ALA A 198 29.83 42.79 50.79
CA ALA A 198 30.35 42.46 52.15
C ALA A 198 30.20 41.03 52.76
N SER A 199 31.17 40.17 52.45
CA SER A 199 32.13 39.51 53.38
C SER A 199 31.75 38.85 54.75
N LYS A 200 32.21 37.59 54.90
CA LYS A 200 32.94 36.94 56.04
C LYS A 200 32.23 36.22 57.23
N SER A 201 32.72 34.98 57.44
CA SER A 201 33.04 34.29 58.73
C SER A 201 32.06 33.33 59.44
N ASN A 202 32.51 32.05 59.50
CA ASN A 202 32.49 31.06 60.59
C ASN A 202 31.24 30.70 61.44
N GLU A 203 30.81 29.44 61.25
CA GLU A 203 30.99 28.31 62.21
C GLU A 203 29.94 27.97 63.30
N THR A 204 29.64 26.66 63.39
CA THR A 204 29.02 25.88 64.50
C THR A 204 27.53 26.07 64.87
N ALA A 205 26.68 25.04 64.63
CA ALA A 205 26.32 24.02 65.64
C ALA A 205 25.07 23.15 65.33
N LYS A 206 25.31 21.84 65.05
CA LYS A 206 24.60 20.61 65.52
C LYS A 206 23.08 20.34 65.37
N SER A 207 22.82 19.05 65.03
CA SER A 207 21.72 18.16 65.48
C SER A 207 20.31 18.37 64.91
N ASN A 208 19.45 17.36 64.66
CA ASN A 208 19.51 15.87 64.65
C ASN A 208 18.64 15.42 63.44
N LYS A 209 18.88 14.35 62.65
CA LYS A 209 19.02 12.90 62.88
C LYS A 209 17.76 12.15 63.43
N THR A 210 17.21 11.28 62.57
CA THR A 210 16.61 9.93 62.81
C THR A 210 15.14 9.73 63.28
N THR A 211 14.37 9.06 62.40
CA THR A 211 13.51 7.85 62.55
C THR A 211 12.20 7.77 63.37
N GLU A 212 11.24 7.08 62.72
CA GLU A 212 10.39 5.96 63.18
C GLU A 212 8.99 6.11 63.82
N HIS A 213 8.10 5.25 63.27
CA HIS A 213 6.99 4.47 63.84
C HIS A 213 6.11 4.97 65.02
N ALA A 214 4.83 5.23 64.69
CA ALA A 214 3.62 4.48 65.07
C ALA A 214 3.28 4.06 66.54
N LYS A 215 1.97 4.19 66.86
CA LYS A 215 1.17 3.62 68.00
C LYS A 215 1.41 4.28 69.38
N ASP A 216 0.40 4.49 70.25
CA ASP A 216 -0.65 3.59 70.78
C ASP A 216 -1.97 4.34 71.14
N GLN A 217 -3.16 3.72 71.08
CA GLN A 217 -4.04 3.18 72.18
C GLN A 217 -4.47 4.19 73.28
N VAL A 218 -5.63 4.11 73.96
CA VAL A 218 -6.15 3.03 74.85
C VAL A 218 -7.66 3.24 75.22
N THR A 219 -8.39 2.13 75.50
CA THR A 219 -9.67 1.92 76.27
C THR A 219 -11.05 2.50 75.85
N SER A 220 -11.93 1.57 75.42
CA SER A 220 -13.22 1.12 76.03
C SER A 220 -14.13 2.03 76.90
N GLY A 221 -15.45 1.93 76.70
CA GLY A 221 -16.46 2.21 77.74
C GLY A 221 -17.93 2.41 77.30
N GLU A 222 -18.70 1.31 77.27
CA GLU A 222 -20.14 1.19 77.64
C GLU A 222 -21.34 1.91 76.94
N GLN A 223 -22.41 1.10 76.80
CA GLN A 223 -23.86 1.38 76.93
C GLN A 223 -24.78 1.93 75.80
N ASP A 224 -25.69 1.02 75.39
CA ASP A 224 -27.17 1.13 75.36
C ASP A 224 -27.94 2.09 74.41
N LYS A 225 -28.69 1.43 73.50
CA LYS A 225 -30.15 1.53 73.26
C LYS A 225 -30.82 2.74 72.55
N ASP A 226 -31.36 2.39 71.38
CA ASP A 226 -32.78 2.44 71.00
C ASP A 226 -33.56 3.75 70.70
N THR A 227 -34.34 3.62 69.61
CA THR A 227 -35.66 4.20 69.31
C THR A 227 -35.84 5.65 68.81
N ALA A 228 -36.08 5.71 67.49
CA ALA A 228 -37.33 6.17 66.85
C ALA A 228 -37.80 7.65 66.91
N SER A 229 -37.77 8.27 65.72
CA SER A 229 -38.85 9.01 65.03
C SER A 229 -39.49 10.28 65.65
N SER A 230 -39.79 11.22 64.74
CA SER A 230 -40.85 12.27 64.80
C SER A 230 -40.43 13.74 65.01
N ASN A 231 -40.73 14.54 63.97
CA ASN A 231 -41.30 15.89 63.96
C ASN A 231 -40.58 17.16 64.51
N HIS A 232 -40.50 18.12 63.58
CA HIS A 232 -40.79 19.57 63.71
C HIS A 232 -39.89 20.54 64.51
N SER A 233 -39.45 21.57 63.75
CA SER A 233 -39.43 23.01 64.11
C SER A 233 -38.54 23.51 65.27
N ALA A 234 -37.87 24.67 65.19
CA ALA A 234 -37.68 25.62 64.09
C ALA A 234 -36.45 26.52 64.33
N GLU A 235 -35.91 27.06 63.22
CA GLU A 235 -35.25 28.37 63.07
C GLU A 235 -34.24 28.90 64.12
N THR A 236 -32.98 29.00 63.70
CA THR A 236 -32.31 30.29 63.34
C THR A 236 -30.89 29.97 62.84
N ASP A 237 -30.69 29.77 61.55
CA ASP A 237 -30.49 30.80 60.50
C ASP A 237 -29.08 31.44 60.48
N LYS A 238 -28.21 30.91 59.60
CA LYS A 238 -27.69 31.67 58.44
C LYS A 238 -26.94 30.81 57.40
N SER A 239 -27.59 30.68 56.24
CA SER A 239 -27.05 30.33 54.90
C SER A 239 -26.16 29.08 54.73
N VAL A 240 -26.85 27.95 54.56
CA VAL A 240 -26.51 26.68 53.85
C VAL A 240 -25.82 26.90 52.48
N GLY A 241 -25.02 26.00 51.87
CA GLY A 241 -24.50 24.67 52.28
C GLY A 241 -24.81 23.48 51.32
N LYS A 242 -23.80 22.64 51.03
CA LYS A 242 -23.83 21.31 50.33
C LYS A 242 -24.05 21.30 48.80
N ASP A 243 -23.16 20.78 47.95
CA ASP A 243 -22.35 19.52 47.90
C ASP A 243 -23.06 18.25 47.39
N VAL A 244 -22.31 17.54 46.52
CA VAL A 244 -22.41 16.14 46.03
C VAL A 244 -23.63 15.72 45.19
N LEU A 245 -23.42 15.34 43.91
CA LEU A 245 -23.29 13.92 43.49
C LEU A 245 -23.06 13.69 41.98
N ASN A 246 -22.21 12.68 41.72
CA ASN A 246 -22.19 11.72 40.61
C ASN A 246 -21.97 12.14 39.12
N GLN A 247 -20.83 11.65 38.64
CA GLN A 247 -20.66 10.69 37.51
C GLN A 247 -20.76 11.16 36.05
N LYS A 248 -19.66 10.83 35.34
CA LYS A 248 -19.53 10.15 34.04
C LYS A 248 -20.34 10.66 32.84
N SER A 249 -19.85 10.64 31.60
CA SER A 249 -18.54 10.43 30.95
C SER A 249 -18.87 10.00 29.51
N ASP A 250 -18.03 10.40 28.56
CA ASP A 250 -17.69 9.67 27.33
C ASP A 250 -18.67 9.60 26.12
N LYS A 251 -18.29 10.37 25.08
CA LYS A 251 -17.63 9.88 23.84
C LYS A 251 -18.44 9.09 22.77
N ALA A 252 -18.70 9.74 21.63
CA ALA A 252 -18.56 9.25 20.24
C ALA A 252 -18.67 10.48 19.29
N SER A 253 -17.87 10.79 18.26
CA SER A 253 -16.95 10.08 17.36
C SER A 253 -17.59 9.23 16.25
N ASN A 254 -17.57 9.79 15.03
CA ASN A 254 -17.41 9.14 13.71
C ASN A 254 -18.49 8.12 13.22
N SER A 255 -18.71 7.93 11.91
CA SER A 255 -18.42 8.74 10.72
C SER A 255 -19.13 8.13 9.49
N SER A 256 -18.84 8.66 8.31
CA SER A 256 -18.97 8.00 6.99
C SER A 256 -20.37 7.97 6.36
N LYS A 257 -20.34 8.19 5.05
CA LYS A 257 -21.48 8.28 4.13
C LYS A 257 -20.98 7.70 2.82
N THR A 258 -21.47 6.54 2.43
CA THR A 258 -21.16 5.89 1.15
C THR A 258 -22.46 5.64 0.41
N ALA A 259 -22.45 5.81 -0.92
CA ALA A 259 -23.65 6.08 -1.70
C ALA A 259 -24.07 4.91 -2.59
N SER A 260 -25.38 4.84 -2.85
CA SER A 260 -26.01 4.31 -4.06
C SER A 260 -27.52 4.61 -4.00
N ASP A 261 -28.28 4.89 -5.04
CA ASP A 261 -28.10 5.55 -6.34
C ASP A 261 -29.50 5.54 -7.02
N ALA A 262 -29.72 6.35 -8.07
CA ALA A 262 -30.96 6.53 -8.88
C ALA A 262 -32.06 7.47 -8.28
N ARG A 263 -32.25 8.68 -8.83
CA ARG A 263 -33.03 9.08 -10.05
C ARG A 263 -34.55 8.92 -9.89
N GLU A 264 -35.41 9.90 -10.21
CA GLU A 264 -35.39 10.87 -11.32
C GLU A 264 -36.28 12.13 -11.07
N GLU A 265 -36.01 13.23 -11.81
CA GLU A 265 -36.90 14.40 -12.15
C GLU A 265 -37.52 15.30 -11.03
N GLU A 266 -37.76 16.62 -11.15
CA GLU A 266 -37.73 17.58 -12.30
C GLU A 266 -37.47 19.07 -11.86
N ALA A 267 -37.08 19.87 -12.85
CA ALA A 267 -36.90 21.33 -13.02
C ALA A 267 -37.28 22.47 -11.98
N LYS A 268 -36.31 23.41 -11.86
CA LYS A 268 -36.38 24.90 -11.88
C LYS A 268 -37.33 25.73 -10.97
N VAL A 269 -36.71 26.62 -10.16
CA VAL A 269 -37.06 28.07 -10.11
C VAL A 269 -35.78 28.92 -10.03
N SER A 270 -35.63 29.89 -10.94
CA SER A 270 -34.56 30.91 -10.96
C SER A 270 -35.18 32.31 -10.93
N ALA A 271 -34.92 33.10 -9.89
CA ALA A 271 -35.39 34.49 -9.78
C ALA A 271 -34.68 35.37 -8.71
N ALA A 272 -33.84 34.80 -7.82
CA ALA A 272 -33.32 35.51 -6.64
C ALA A 272 -31.86 35.99 -6.76
N SER A 273 -31.21 35.79 -7.90
CA SER A 273 -29.77 36.07 -8.08
C SER A 273 -29.47 37.47 -8.64
N ASP A 274 -30.41 38.07 -9.38
CA ASP A 274 -30.10 39.26 -10.19
C ASP A 274 -30.09 40.59 -9.39
N GLU A 275 -30.77 40.68 -8.23
CA GLU A 275 -30.74 41.91 -7.40
C GLU A 275 -29.47 42.01 -6.54
N LEU A 276 -28.83 40.89 -6.18
CA LEU A 276 -27.63 40.89 -5.33
C LEU A 276 -26.39 41.43 -6.04
N ASP A 277 -26.22 41.15 -7.34
CA ASP A 277 -25.09 41.68 -8.12
C ASP A 277 -25.16 43.22 -8.26
N THR A 278 -26.36 43.79 -8.43
CA THR A 278 -26.52 45.26 -8.62
C THR A 278 -26.17 46.10 -7.39
N LEU A 279 -26.14 45.51 -6.19
CA LEU A 279 -25.78 46.20 -4.95
C LEU A 279 -24.27 46.18 -4.66
N ALA A 280 -23.52 45.31 -5.32
CA ALA A 280 -22.07 45.19 -5.16
C ALA A 280 -21.28 46.21 -6.00
N GLU A 281 -21.82 46.66 -7.14
CA GLU A 281 -21.18 47.70 -7.97
C GLU A 281 -21.29 49.13 -7.39
N ASP A 282 -22.24 49.36 -6.47
CA ASP A 282 -22.67 50.71 -6.05
C ASP A 282 -22.28 51.03 -4.58
N ALA A 283 -21.26 50.37 -4.02
CA ALA A 283 -20.76 50.59 -2.65
C ALA A 283 -19.23 50.69 -2.62
N GLU A 284 -18.69 51.83 -2.16
CA GLU A 284 -17.24 52.09 -2.16
C GLU A 284 -16.50 51.42 -0.98
N THR A 285 -17.21 50.94 0.05
CA THR A 285 -16.59 50.28 1.23
C THR A 285 -17.38 49.07 1.75
N PRO A 286 -16.71 48.05 2.35
CA PRO A 286 -17.38 46.89 2.94
C PRO A 286 -18.34 47.23 4.08
N GLU A 287 -18.03 48.23 4.91
CA GLU A 287 -18.92 48.71 5.97
C GLU A 287 -20.19 49.37 5.42
N GLU A 288 -20.11 50.11 4.31
CA GLU A 288 -21.30 50.63 3.63
C GLU A 288 -22.10 49.54 2.94
N LEU A 289 -21.44 48.52 2.36
CA LEU A 289 -22.14 47.34 1.86
C LEU A 289 -22.87 46.61 3.01
N TYR A 290 -22.23 46.47 4.17
CA TYR A 290 -22.83 45.82 5.34
C TYR A 290 -24.02 46.61 5.92
N GLU A 291 -23.92 47.94 6.05
CA GLU A 291 -25.05 48.77 6.49
C GLU A 291 -26.12 48.92 5.40
N LYS A 292 -25.79 48.91 4.09
CA LYS A 292 -26.78 48.78 3.01
C LYS A 292 -27.52 47.44 3.11
N ILE A 293 -26.80 46.31 3.22
CA ILE A 293 -27.39 44.97 3.37
C ILE A 293 -28.24 44.87 4.64
N LYS A 294 -27.80 45.47 5.75
CA LYS A 294 -28.53 45.48 7.04
C LYS A 294 -29.75 46.38 7.02
N ASN A 295 -29.71 47.53 6.33
CA ASN A 295 -30.89 48.35 6.10
C ASN A 295 -31.83 47.73 5.05
N LEU A 296 -31.31 47.05 4.03
CA LEU A 296 -32.11 46.26 3.11
C LEU A 296 -32.76 45.08 3.81
N SER A 297 -32.06 44.39 4.73
CA SER A 297 -32.66 43.39 5.62
C SER A 297 -33.70 44.03 6.54
N SER A 298 -33.43 45.19 7.12
CA SER A 298 -34.41 45.88 7.98
C SER A 298 -35.65 46.35 7.23
N ASP A 299 -35.52 46.80 5.98
CA ASP A 299 -36.64 47.18 5.12
C ASP A 299 -37.29 45.98 4.44
N MET A 300 -36.57 44.88 4.23
CA MET A 300 -37.13 43.56 3.88
C MET A 300 -37.82 42.92 5.09
N ASP A 301 -37.43 43.25 6.33
CA ASP A 301 -38.07 42.81 7.57
C ASP A 301 -39.25 43.72 7.96
N LYS A 302 -39.25 45.00 7.56
CA LYS A 302 -40.45 45.87 7.60
C LYS A 302 -41.42 45.56 6.46
N SER A 303 -40.92 45.26 5.27
CA SER A 303 -41.68 44.75 4.13
C SER A 303 -42.26 43.38 4.48
N LYS A 304 -41.47 42.48 5.08
CA LYS A 304 -41.99 41.26 5.70
C LYS A 304 -42.97 41.58 6.80
N ALA A 305 -42.75 42.49 7.76
CA ALA A 305 -43.72 42.76 8.83
C ALA A 305 -45.06 43.33 8.33
N LEU A 306 -45.05 44.16 7.29
CA LEU A 306 -46.25 44.59 6.56
C LEU A 306 -46.86 43.44 5.75
N ALA A 307 -46.03 42.57 5.16
CA ALA A 307 -46.48 41.34 4.53
C ALA A 307 -47.04 40.33 5.55
N THR A 308 -46.51 40.14 6.76
CA THR A 308 -47.05 39.20 7.76
C THR A 308 -48.41 39.67 8.30
N LEU A 309 -48.74 40.95 8.14
CA LEU A 309 -50.08 41.51 8.37
C LEU A 309 -51.02 41.39 7.14
N GLN A 310 -50.53 41.00 5.96
CA GLN A 310 -51.32 40.79 4.73
C GLN A 310 -51.09 39.42 4.03
N SER A 311 -50.25 38.54 4.58
CA SER A 311 -49.84 37.24 4.05
C SER A 311 -50.16 36.09 5.01
N ARG A 312 -51.00 36.32 6.02
CA ARG A 312 -51.75 35.25 6.73
C ARG A 312 -52.82 34.59 5.82
N ALA A 313 -52.68 34.75 4.50
CA ALA A 313 -53.60 34.32 3.45
C ALA A 313 -52.86 33.66 2.25
N SER A 314 -51.87 32.78 2.48
CA SER A 314 -51.38 31.86 1.43
C SER A 314 -50.51 30.69 1.91
N SER A 315 -51.10 29.50 2.01
CA SER A 315 -50.46 28.18 1.81
C SER A 315 -51.59 27.18 1.48
N SER A 316 -51.58 26.34 0.44
CA SER A 316 -50.54 25.95 -0.53
C SER A 316 -51.13 25.79 -1.96
N PRO A 317 -50.34 25.84 -3.05
CA PRO A 317 -50.87 25.96 -4.42
C PRO A 317 -50.91 24.65 -5.25
N ILE A 318 -51.23 23.48 -4.68
CA ILE A 318 -51.43 22.24 -5.47
C ILE A 318 -52.73 21.52 -5.05
N PHE A 319 -53.88 22.13 -5.40
CA PHE A 319 -55.15 21.45 -5.77
C PHE A 319 -56.21 22.46 -6.26
N ARG A 320 -55.78 23.56 -6.90
CA ARG A 320 -56.66 24.71 -7.25
C ARG A 320 -57.52 24.50 -8.50
N GLN A 321 -57.85 23.24 -8.83
CA GLN A 321 -58.44 22.83 -10.11
C GLN A 321 -59.63 21.87 -9.96
N ALA A 322 -60.48 22.14 -8.96
CA ALA A 322 -61.85 21.57 -8.89
C ALA A 322 -62.85 22.50 -8.18
N TYR A 323 -62.47 23.13 -7.06
CA TYR A 323 -63.38 23.95 -6.24
C TYR A 323 -62.81 25.32 -5.84
N ALA A 324 -62.23 26.04 -6.80
CA ALA A 324 -61.95 27.47 -6.64
C ALA A 324 -63.23 28.30 -6.85
N ALA A 325 -64.23 28.12 -5.98
CA ALA A 325 -65.33 29.06 -5.86
C ALA A 325 -64.84 30.27 -5.05
N THR A 326 -64.77 31.42 -5.73
CA THR A 326 -64.71 32.79 -5.19
C THR A 326 -64.56 32.96 -3.67
N ALA A 327 -63.48 33.64 -3.24
CA ALA A 327 -63.51 34.39 -1.99
C ALA A 327 -64.79 35.25 -2.00
N SER A 328 -65.69 34.99 -1.05
CA SER A 328 -67.04 35.51 -1.14
C SER A 328 -67.05 36.99 -0.77
N ASN A 329 -67.25 37.87 -1.75
CA ASN A 329 -67.69 39.26 -1.51
C ASN A 329 -69.12 39.33 -0.93
N GLU A 330 -69.62 38.23 -0.35
CA GLU A 330 -70.90 38.08 0.33
C GLU A 330 -70.83 38.79 1.67
N LYS A 331 -71.33 40.02 1.72
CA LYS A 331 -71.66 40.66 2.98
C LYS A 331 -73.09 40.29 3.35
N TYR A 332 -73.24 39.46 4.38
CA TYR A 332 -74.53 39.14 4.99
C TYR A 332 -74.50 39.53 6.46
N ASN A 333 -75.59 40.07 6.99
CA ASN A 333 -75.78 40.29 8.42
C ASN A 333 -77.29 40.18 8.71
N GLY A 334 -77.69 39.09 9.36
CA GLY A 334 -79.09 38.75 9.57
C GLY A 334 -79.27 37.48 10.40
N LYS A 335 -80.48 36.92 10.43
CA LYS A 335 -80.68 35.61 11.06
C LYS A 335 -80.06 34.51 10.21
N ILE A 336 -79.48 33.49 10.85
CA ILE A 336 -78.90 32.36 10.13
C ILE A 336 -79.95 31.56 9.34
N ILE A 337 -81.17 31.44 9.86
CA ILE A 337 -82.26 30.71 9.20
C ILE A 337 -82.83 31.40 7.96
N ASP A 338 -82.73 32.73 7.90
CA ASP A 338 -83.19 33.54 6.78
C ASP A 338 -82.13 33.57 5.63
N PHE A 339 -80.92 33.04 5.85
CA PHE A 339 -79.89 32.88 4.82
C PHE A 339 -80.22 31.71 3.90
N ASP A 340 -80.10 31.91 2.59
CA ASP A 340 -80.52 30.97 1.53
C ASP A 340 -79.36 30.68 0.58
N ASP A 341 -78.32 30.06 1.15
CA ASP A 341 -77.05 29.71 0.50
C ASP A 341 -76.64 28.27 0.88
N PRO A 342 -75.92 27.52 0.02
CA PRO A 342 -75.44 26.18 0.35
C PRO A 342 -74.64 26.07 1.65
N LEU A 343 -73.99 27.13 2.16
CA LEU A 343 -73.29 27.09 3.45
C LEU A 343 -74.22 26.71 4.61
N VAL A 344 -75.50 27.11 4.60
CA VAL A 344 -76.43 26.85 5.71
C VAL A 344 -77.36 25.68 5.38
N LYS A 345 -77.28 24.62 6.18
CA LYS A 345 -78.11 23.42 6.07
C LYS A 345 -79.19 23.41 7.16
N LYS A 346 -80.45 23.51 6.73
CA LYS A 346 -81.63 23.47 7.59
C LYS A 346 -82.01 22.01 7.84
N VAL A 347 -81.95 21.56 9.10
CA VAL A 347 -82.35 20.21 9.53
C VAL A 347 -83.37 20.34 10.66
N ASP A 348 -84.37 19.46 10.72
CA ASP A 348 -85.41 19.57 11.74
C ASP A 348 -84.80 19.46 13.14
N GLN A 349 -84.11 18.35 13.45
CA GLN A 349 -83.51 18.11 14.77
C GLN A 349 -81.99 17.89 14.66
N PRO A 350 -81.15 18.94 14.81
CA PRO A 350 -79.69 18.84 14.72
C PRO A 350 -79.06 17.81 15.66
N ASN A 351 -79.69 17.56 16.81
CA ASN A 351 -79.22 16.60 17.82
C ASN A 351 -79.54 15.13 17.52
N THR A 352 -80.33 14.83 16.49
CA THR A 352 -80.70 13.46 16.08
C THR A 352 -80.64 13.23 14.56
N ALA A 353 -80.12 14.21 13.80
CA ALA A 353 -79.91 14.12 12.37
C ALA A 353 -78.52 13.53 12.06
N LEU A 354 -78.40 12.84 10.92
CA LEU A 354 -77.12 12.32 10.45
C LEU A 354 -76.23 13.44 9.90
N ALA A 355 -74.93 13.36 10.17
CA ALA A 355 -73.93 14.09 9.42
C ALA A 355 -73.81 13.58 7.96
N PRO A 356 -73.20 14.35 7.04
CA PRO A 356 -72.71 13.85 5.76
C PRO A 356 -71.86 12.58 5.88
N SER A 357 -71.77 11.80 4.78
CA SER A 357 -70.95 10.58 4.72
C SER A 357 -69.47 10.82 4.92
N ASP A 358 -68.99 11.99 4.53
CA ASP A 358 -67.57 12.29 4.42
C ASP A 358 -67.00 12.78 5.75
N ILE A 359 -67.87 12.93 6.76
CA ILE A 359 -67.55 13.30 8.13
C ILE A 359 -67.56 12.04 8.99
N ASN A 360 -66.40 11.74 9.57
CA ASN A 360 -66.17 10.54 10.40
C ASN A 360 -65.47 10.83 11.72
N PHE A 361 -65.04 12.08 11.97
CA PHE A 361 -64.35 12.49 13.19
C PHE A 361 -65.24 13.43 14.03
N SER A 362 -65.22 13.28 15.36
CA SER A 362 -65.84 14.24 16.28
C SER A 362 -64.94 14.34 17.50
N PRO A 363 -64.36 15.51 17.81
CA PRO A 363 -63.51 15.68 18.98
C PRO A 363 -64.22 15.26 20.27
N ARG A 364 -63.58 14.40 21.06
CA ARG A 364 -64.10 13.89 22.34
C ARG A 364 -62.95 13.53 23.28
N PHE A 365 -62.96 14.13 24.47
CA PHE A 365 -62.06 13.70 25.55
C PHE A 365 -62.51 12.35 26.12
N LYS A 366 -61.58 11.41 26.24
CA LYS A 366 -61.75 10.09 26.83
C LYS A 366 -61.33 10.13 28.30
N GLU A 367 -62.27 9.89 29.20
CA GLU A 367 -62.03 9.96 30.65
C GLU A 367 -60.88 9.04 31.09
N GLY A 368 -59.91 9.60 31.83
CA GLY A 368 -58.74 8.89 32.33
C GLY A 368 -57.69 8.51 31.28
N LYS A 369 -57.93 8.75 29.98
CA LYS A 369 -56.97 8.50 28.88
C LYS A 369 -56.42 9.79 28.28
N SER A 370 -57.29 10.68 27.80
CA SER A 370 -56.89 11.95 27.21
C SER A 370 -56.24 12.85 28.26
N LYS A 371 -55.13 13.51 27.90
CA LYS A 371 -54.43 14.48 28.75
C LYS A 371 -54.40 15.85 28.08
N SER A 372 -54.16 16.88 28.88
CA SER A 372 -54.00 18.26 28.41
C SER A 372 -52.82 18.93 29.09
N TYR A 373 -51.84 19.39 28.31
CA TYR A 373 -50.64 20.07 28.77
C TYR A 373 -50.64 21.52 28.31
N ALA A 374 -50.39 22.46 29.23
CA ALA A 374 -50.47 23.88 28.97
C ALA A 374 -49.17 24.62 29.29
N PHE A 375 -48.64 25.30 28.29
CA PHE A 375 -47.55 26.27 28.43
C PHE A 375 -48.14 27.67 28.22
N VAL A 376 -48.01 28.54 29.21
CA VAL A 376 -48.48 29.93 29.17
C VAL A 376 -47.29 30.83 28.89
N ILE A 377 -47.47 31.79 27.98
CA ILE A 377 -46.42 32.71 27.56
C ILE A 377 -46.74 34.11 28.09
N ASP A 378 -45.77 34.65 28.83
CA ASP A 378 -45.79 36.02 29.31
C ASP A 378 -45.48 37.00 28.17
N LYS A 379 -45.93 38.26 28.28
CA LYS A 379 -45.71 39.33 27.30
C LYS A 379 -44.24 39.60 26.95
N ASP A 380 -43.31 39.17 27.81
CA ASP A 380 -41.86 39.28 27.65
C ASP A 380 -41.23 38.00 27.04
N GLY A 381 -42.05 37.06 26.53
CA GLY A 381 -41.62 35.83 25.87
C GLY A 381 -41.21 34.68 26.81
N LYS A 382 -41.37 34.84 28.12
CA LYS A 382 -41.09 33.80 29.12
C LYS A 382 -42.17 32.74 29.14
N VAL A 383 -41.78 31.49 29.30
CA VAL A 383 -42.69 30.35 29.37
C VAL A 383 -42.94 29.96 30.83
N SER A 384 -44.19 29.63 31.16
CA SER A 384 -44.57 28.98 32.41
C SER A 384 -45.46 27.76 32.15
N LYS A 385 -45.43 26.77 33.04
CA LYS A 385 -46.25 25.55 32.93
C LYS A 385 -47.51 25.68 33.77
N LYS A 386 -48.66 25.19 33.26
CA LYS A 386 -49.90 25.06 34.03
C LYS A 386 -50.41 23.63 34.00
N GLN A 387 -50.31 22.95 35.14
CA GLN A 387 -50.89 21.62 35.31
C GLN A 387 -52.43 21.72 35.35
N LEU A 388 -53.08 21.00 34.45
CA LEU A 388 -54.54 20.82 34.40
C LEU A 388 -54.88 19.51 35.14
N ALA A 389 -55.95 19.52 35.96
CA ALA A 389 -56.21 18.45 36.93
C ALA A 389 -56.94 17.25 36.31
N THR A 390 -56.54 16.03 36.73
CA THR A 390 -56.96 14.74 36.17
C THR A 390 -58.06 14.01 36.96
N ARG A 391 -58.91 14.73 37.73
CA ARG A 391 -60.01 14.12 38.50
C ARG A 391 -61.37 14.74 38.16
N ASN A 392 -62.28 13.89 37.65
CA ASN A 392 -63.71 14.17 37.55
C ASN A 392 -64.44 13.44 38.70
N ASN A 393 -65.31 14.15 39.43
CA ASN A 393 -66.40 13.59 40.25
C ASN A 393 -67.21 14.68 40.97
N ASP A 394 -66.71 15.91 41.04
CA ASP A 394 -67.59 17.07 41.19
C ASP A 394 -68.26 17.35 39.84
N ASP A 395 -69.56 17.67 39.84
CA ASP A 395 -70.28 18.12 38.65
C ASP A 395 -69.45 19.18 37.90
N ILE A 396 -69.25 19.05 36.59
CA ILE A 396 -68.59 20.08 35.78
C ILE A 396 -69.50 21.31 35.72
N ARG A 397 -69.30 22.18 36.71
CA ARG A 397 -69.82 23.55 36.73
C ARG A 397 -68.69 24.40 36.16
N ALA A 398 -68.99 25.29 35.22
CA ALA A 398 -68.05 26.14 34.49
C ALA A 398 -67.24 27.15 35.35
N TYR A 399 -67.08 26.92 36.66
CA TYR A 399 -66.61 27.88 37.65
C TYR A 399 -65.57 27.32 38.64
N LYS A 400 -65.27 26.01 38.62
CA LYS A 400 -64.20 25.38 39.41
C LYS A 400 -63.65 24.16 38.66
N GLY A 401 -62.35 24.16 38.34
CA GLY A 401 -61.72 23.03 37.64
C GLY A 401 -60.53 23.47 36.79
N ASN A 402 -60.66 23.31 35.48
CA ASN A 402 -59.55 23.35 34.52
C ASN A 402 -59.72 24.45 33.46
N TYR A 403 -58.96 25.52 33.62
CA TYR A 403 -58.89 26.60 32.63
C TYR A 403 -57.46 27.16 32.54
N ILE A 404 -57.12 27.78 31.41
CA ILE A 404 -55.95 28.63 31.24
C ILE A 404 -56.42 30.08 31.31
N ARG A 405 -55.70 30.92 32.06
CA ARG A 405 -56.02 32.35 32.20
C ARG A 405 -55.08 33.12 31.29
N LEU A 406 -55.62 33.88 30.34
CA LEU A 406 -54.87 34.85 29.54
C LEU A 406 -55.23 36.27 29.99
N ASN A 407 -54.28 37.21 29.88
CA ASN A 407 -54.45 38.62 30.21
C ASN A 407 -53.34 39.47 29.53
N ASN A 408 -53.29 40.78 29.81
CA ASN A 408 -52.25 41.66 29.27
C ASN A 408 -50.80 41.30 29.67
N ASP A 409 -50.58 40.62 30.80
CA ASP A 409 -49.25 40.18 31.24
C ASP A 409 -48.85 38.83 30.64
N ASN A 410 -49.83 37.98 30.34
CA ASN A 410 -49.64 36.64 29.80
C ASN A 410 -50.70 36.35 28.69
N PRO A 411 -50.51 36.90 27.47
CA PRO A 411 -51.54 36.99 26.43
C PRO A 411 -51.70 35.72 25.58
N GLU A 412 -50.75 34.79 25.65
CA GLU A 412 -50.69 33.60 24.78
C GLU A 412 -50.55 32.31 25.59
N ALA A 413 -51.01 31.18 25.03
CA ALA A 413 -50.72 29.84 25.54
C ALA A 413 -50.69 28.79 24.43
N TYR A 414 -49.87 27.76 24.61
CA TYR A 414 -49.87 26.53 23.82
C TYR A 414 -50.47 25.41 24.65
N VAL A 415 -51.46 24.72 24.09
CA VAL A 415 -52.25 23.69 24.78
C VAL A 415 -52.28 22.44 23.93
N TYR A 416 -51.50 21.44 24.33
CA TYR A 416 -51.53 20.13 23.71
C TYR A 416 -52.63 19.29 24.36
N PHE A 417 -53.41 18.60 23.53
CA PHE A 417 -54.45 17.66 23.92
C PHE A 417 -54.16 16.31 23.28
N SER A 418 -54.07 15.26 24.08
CA SER A 418 -53.92 13.90 23.56
C SER A 418 -55.22 13.12 23.49
N ASP A 419 -55.27 12.17 22.56
CA ASP A 419 -56.35 11.22 22.38
C ASP A 419 -57.73 11.91 22.34
N ILE A 420 -57.88 12.90 21.46
CA ILE A 420 -59.12 13.67 21.29
C ILE A 420 -60.12 13.02 20.32
N GLY A 421 -59.87 11.78 19.90
CA GLY A 421 -60.71 11.02 18.98
C GLY A 421 -59.89 10.12 18.06
N VAL A 422 -60.55 9.45 17.11
CA VAL A 422 -59.91 8.55 16.13
C VAL A 422 -60.30 8.94 14.71
N ALA A 423 -59.31 9.07 13.83
CA ALA A 423 -59.52 9.32 12.41
C ALA A 423 -58.74 8.29 11.57
N ASN A 424 -59.45 7.63 10.65
CA ASN A 424 -58.85 6.66 9.71
C ASN A 424 -58.02 5.53 10.35
N GLY A 425 -58.32 5.15 11.61
CA GLY A 425 -57.59 4.10 12.35
C GLY A 425 -56.46 4.60 13.25
N LYS A 426 -56.13 5.89 13.16
CA LYS A 426 -55.14 6.56 13.99
C LYS A 426 -55.81 7.36 15.10
N THR A 427 -55.24 7.31 16.29
CA THR A 427 -55.58 8.25 17.35
C THR A 427 -55.18 9.67 16.90
N VAL A 428 -55.98 10.68 17.27
CA VAL A 428 -55.72 12.08 16.89
C VAL A 428 -55.42 12.89 18.14
N ASP A 429 -54.33 13.64 18.08
CA ASP A 429 -53.97 14.67 19.05
C ASP A 429 -54.23 16.06 18.44
N ALA A 430 -54.28 17.09 19.29
CA ALA A 430 -54.33 18.47 18.83
C ALA A 430 -53.42 19.39 19.65
N LEU A 431 -52.90 20.41 18.98
CA LEU A 431 -52.21 21.54 19.60
C LEU A 431 -53.01 22.81 19.32
N ALA A 432 -53.52 23.45 20.37
CA ALA A 432 -54.13 24.78 20.29
C ALA A 432 -53.12 25.86 20.68
N HIS A 433 -52.85 26.77 19.77
CA HIS A 433 -52.23 28.05 20.09
C HIS A 433 -53.33 29.08 20.35
N VAL A 434 -53.44 29.54 21.60
CA VAL A 434 -54.51 30.43 22.06
C VAL A 434 -53.93 31.83 22.28
N THR A 435 -54.45 32.81 21.54
CA THR A 435 -54.05 34.23 21.63
C THR A 435 -55.21 35.08 22.14
N MET A 436 -54.98 35.90 23.17
CA MET A 436 -55.96 36.82 23.73
C MET A 436 -56.33 37.94 22.74
N ASN A 437 -57.64 38.12 22.49
CA ASN A 437 -58.16 39.30 21.79
C ASN A 437 -58.65 40.33 22.83
N PRO A 438 -58.03 41.53 22.91
CA PRO A 438 -58.41 42.55 23.89
C PRO A 438 -59.84 43.07 23.68
N SER A 439 -60.45 43.61 24.73
CA SER A 439 -61.77 44.23 24.66
C SER A 439 -61.62 45.69 24.23
N GLU A 440 -62.52 46.17 23.35
CA GLU A 440 -62.59 47.61 23.04
C GLU A 440 -63.11 48.43 24.25
N ASN A 441 -63.76 47.78 25.23
CA ASN A 441 -64.56 48.44 26.25
C ASN A 441 -64.17 48.05 27.71
N GLY A 442 -63.02 48.56 28.16
CA GLY A 442 -62.85 48.96 29.57
C GLY A 442 -62.32 47.93 30.58
N ASP A 443 -61.93 46.72 30.15
CA ASP A 443 -61.13 45.82 31.01
C ASP A 443 -59.66 46.28 31.04
N ARG A 444 -59.17 46.73 32.19
CA ARG A 444 -57.76 47.14 32.35
C ARG A 444 -56.77 45.98 32.20
N ASN A 445 -57.20 44.74 32.43
CA ASN A 445 -56.33 43.57 32.44
C ASN A 445 -56.61 42.60 31.26
N ASN A 446 -57.70 42.80 30.52
CA ASN A 446 -58.19 41.92 29.45
C ASN A 446 -58.24 40.43 29.83
N THR A 447 -58.81 40.09 30.99
CA THR A 447 -58.76 38.68 31.43
C THR A 447 -59.67 37.78 30.60
N ARG A 448 -59.13 36.64 30.15
CA ARG A 448 -59.82 35.55 29.45
C ARG A 448 -59.58 34.22 30.14
N TYR A 449 -60.53 33.32 30.00
CA TYR A 449 -60.43 31.94 30.50
C TYR A 449 -60.72 30.96 29.37
N PHE A 450 -59.73 30.18 28.96
CA PHE A 450 -59.84 29.09 27.99
C PHE A 450 -60.02 27.76 28.74
N MET A 451 -61.13 27.07 28.52
CA MET A 451 -61.54 25.87 29.26
C MET A 451 -61.25 24.59 28.48
N THR A 452 -60.88 23.54 29.21
CA THR A 452 -60.22 22.34 28.65
C THR A 452 -60.71 21.03 29.29
N SER A 453 -62.00 20.88 29.65
CA SER A 453 -62.43 19.73 30.45
C SER A 453 -63.83 19.15 30.19
N GLY A 454 -63.82 17.86 29.82
CA GLY A 454 -64.63 16.79 30.44
C GLY A 454 -66.08 16.62 29.97
N THR A 455 -66.79 17.71 29.66
CA THR A 455 -68.11 17.66 28.98
C THR A 455 -68.10 18.50 27.71
N ASP A 456 -67.37 19.61 27.75
CA ASP A 456 -67.15 20.51 26.63
C ASP A 456 -65.71 20.39 26.15
N VAL A 457 -65.53 20.35 24.82
CA VAL A 457 -64.20 20.14 24.26
C VAL A 457 -63.35 21.39 24.44
N LEU A 458 -63.85 22.55 24.01
CA LEU A 458 -63.18 23.85 24.14
C LEU A 458 -64.25 24.95 24.38
N SER A 459 -63.97 25.90 25.29
CA SER A 459 -64.84 27.06 25.55
C SER A 459 -64.02 28.26 26.05
N LEU A 460 -64.56 29.48 25.88
CA LEU A 460 -63.89 30.75 26.18
C LEU A 460 -64.82 31.72 26.93
N LEU A 461 -64.34 32.24 28.06
CA LEU A 461 -65.05 33.21 28.90
C LEU A 461 -64.25 34.51 29.11
N SER A 462 -64.96 35.61 29.37
CA SER A 462 -64.37 36.90 29.77
C SER A 462 -65.31 37.71 30.65
N ASP A 463 -64.84 38.24 31.78
CA ASP A 463 -65.68 39.04 32.69
C ASP A 463 -66.27 40.30 32.04
N SER A 464 -65.57 40.90 31.07
CA SER A 464 -65.83 42.27 30.58
C SER A 464 -65.91 42.42 29.05
N GLY A 465 -66.00 41.32 28.31
CA GLY A 465 -66.08 41.34 26.84
C GLY A 465 -64.75 41.05 26.14
N GLY A 466 -64.82 40.89 24.82
CA GLY A 466 -63.72 40.41 24.00
C GLY A 466 -63.66 38.89 23.97
N GLY A 467 -62.52 38.34 23.56
CA GLY A 467 -62.41 36.91 23.28
C GLY A 467 -60.98 36.38 23.27
N ALA A 468 -60.80 35.21 22.67
CA ALA A 468 -59.50 34.72 22.24
C ALA A 468 -59.62 34.06 20.86
N HIS A 469 -58.54 34.16 20.10
CA HIS A 469 -58.30 33.40 18.89
C HIS A 469 -57.64 32.07 19.26
N VAL A 470 -57.96 31.02 18.52
CA VAL A 470 -57.40 29.67 18.67
C VAL A 470 -57.00 29.19 17.28
N ASP A 471 -55.70 29.02 17.06
CA ASP A 471 -55.17 28.24 15.94
C ASP A 471 -55.10 26.76 16.44
N LEU A 472 -55.97 25.87 15.94
CA LEU A 472 -56.02 24.46 16.34
C LEU A 472 -55.47 23.55 15.24
N SER A 473 -54.35 22.87 15.52
CA SER A 473 -53.70 21.93 14.60
C SER A 473 -53.89 20.49 15.05
N PHE A 474 -54.19 19.58 14.12
CA PHE A 474 -54.40 18.14 14.35
C PHE A 474 -53.18 17.30 13.93
N TYR A 475 -52.84 16.32 14.76
CA TYR A 475 -51.65 15.49 14.61
C TYR A 475 -52.00 14.02 14.76
N GLN A 476 -51.25 13.15 14.08
CA GLN A 476 -51.33 11.73 14.35
C GLN A 476 -50.76 11.51 15.76
N HIS A 477 -51.50 10.82 16.62
CA HIS A 477 -51.00 10.47 17.94
C HIS A 477 -49.73 9.64 17.85
N ALA A 478 -48.92 9.74 18.89
CA ALA A 478 -47.85 8.81 19.13
C ALA A 478 -47.58 8.71 20.63
N ASP A 479 -46.44 8.13 20.95
CA ASP A 479 -45.96 7.87 22.30
C ASP A 479 -46.16 9.05 23.28
N GLN A 480 -47.26 8.95 24.02
CA GLN A 480 -47.69 9.86 25.07
C GLN A 480 -46.57 10.16 26.07
N SER A 481 -45.67 9.21 26.32
CA SER A 481 -44.57 9.38 27.26
C SER A 481 -43.62 10.52 26.85
N LYS A 482 -43.46 10.82 25.56
CA LYS A 482 -42.61 11.91 25.08
C LYS A 482 -43.13 13.28 25.48
N TYR A 483 -44.44 13.48 25.40
CA TYR A 483 -45.08 14.72 25.86
C TYR A 483 -45.12 14.81 27.38
N ASP A 484 -45.38 13.70 28.07
CA ASP A 484 -45.27 13.62 29.53
C ASP A 484 -43.84 13.99 29.98
N ASP A 485 -42.81 13.40 29.37
CA ASP A 485 -41.41 13.63 29.68
C ASP A 485 -40.98 15.06 29.39
N TYR A 486 -41.26 15.61 28.21
CA TYR A 486 -40.94 17.01 27.92
C TYR A 486 -41.67 17.97 28.87
N TYR A 487 -42.97 17.77 29.09
CA TYR A 487 -43.73 18.60 30.02
C TYR A 487 -43.24 18.47 31.47
N ASN A 488 -42.66 17.35 31.87
CA ASN A 488 -42.04 17.21 33.19
C ASN A 488 -40.62 17.81 33.23
N GLN A 489 -39.79 17.59 32.21
CA GLN A 489 -38.35 17.91 32.21
C GLN A 489 -38.01 19.36 31.80
N ALA A 490 -38.81 20.00 30.93
CA ALA A 490 -38.43 21.31 30.37
C ALA A 490 -38.25 22.42 31.44
N ASP A 491 -37.09 23.07 31.48
CA ASP A 491 -36.81 24.14 32.43
C ASP A 491 -37.42 25.47 31.99
N THR A 492 -38.55 25.84 32.61
CA THR A 492 -39.26 27.09 32.33
C THR A 492 -38.48 28.36 32.68
N LYS A 493 -37.32 28.27 33.34
CA LYS A 493 -36.46 29.44 33.60
C LYS A 493 -35.61 29.84 32.39
N THR A 494 -35.31 28.87 31.52
CA THR A 494 -34.41 29.02 30.36
C THR A 494 -35.13 28.83 29.02
N LEU A 495 -36.25 28.10 29.01
CA LEU A 495 -37.09 27.90 27.83
C LEU A 495 -37.68 29.21 27.28
N THR A 496 -37.40 29.49 26.01
CA THR A 496 -37.94 30.65 25.28
C THR A 496 -39.21 30.26 24.51
N LYS A 497 -40.06 31.24 24.15
CA LYS A 497 -41.21 31.04 23.26
C LYS A 497 -40.84 30.30 21.96
N ASN A 498 -39.74 30.67 21.32
CA ASN A 498 -39.34 30.07 20.04
C ASN A 498 -38.86 28.62 20.25
N GLN A 499 -38.03 28.38 21.27
CA GLN A 499 -37.61 27.02 21.60
C GLN A 499 -38.81 26.13 21.96
N LEU A 500 -39.77 26.62 22.74
CA LEU A 500 -41.02 25.91 23.02
C LEU A 500 -41.80 25.59 21.73
N PHE A 501 -41.87 26.53 20.79
CA PHE A 501 -42.55 26.32 19.52
C PHE A 501 -41.84 25.24 18.67
N ASP A 502 -40.52 25.32 18.54
CA ASP A 502 -39.71 24.35 17.79
C ASP A 502 -39.71 22.97 18.46
N ASP A 503 -39.64 22.92 19.79
CA ASP A 503 -39.76 21.71 20.62
C ASP A 503 -41.13 21.05 20.42
N LEU A 504 -42.23 21.80 20.59
CA LEU A 504 -43.58 21.27 20.40
C LEU A 504 -43.83 20.87 18.93
N ALA A 505 -43.31 21.61 17.96
CA ALA A 505 -43.44 21.28 16.54
C ALA A 505 -42.63 20.04 16.15
N SER A 506 -41.44 19.86 16.73
CA SER A 506 -40.58 18.68 16.50
C SER A 506 -41.07 17.44 17.25
N MET A 507 -41.75 17.61 18.39
CA MET A 507 -42.47 16.52 19.07
C MET A 507 -43.72 16.10 18.31
N ASN A 508 -44.41 16.99 17.59
CA ASN A 508 -45.72 16.66 17.01
C ASN A 508 -45.65 15.96 15.64
N HIS A 509 -45.32 14.67 15.73
CA HIS A 509 -45.85 13.57 14.92
C HIS A 509 -46.82 13.96 13.79
N LYS A 510 -46.35 13.82 12.53
CA LYS A 510 -47.09 13.88 11.25
C LYS A 510 -48.49 14.52 11.36
N LYS A 511 -48.60 15.82 11.05
CA LYS A 511 -49.89 16.53 10.88
C LYS A 511 -50.87 15.65 10.12
N THR A 512 -52.04 15.43 10.71
CA THR A 512 -53.07 14.54 10.16
C THR A 512 -54.28 15.35 9.74
N LYS A 513 -54.89 14.96 8.62
CA LYS A 513 -56.11 15.60 8.13
C LYS A 513 -57.34 14.89 8.66
N VAL A 514 -58.29 15.65 9.17
CA VAL A 514 -59.55 15.18 9.74
C VAL A 514 -60.75 15.80 9.04
N SER A 515 -61.82 15.01 8.93
CA SER A 515 -63.13 15.44 8.44
C SER A 515 -64.16 15.31 9.55
N GLY A 516 -64.51 16.42 10.20
CA GLY A 516 -65.17 16.39 11.49
C GLY A 516 -66.22 17.48 11.75
N LEU A 517 -66.65 17.52 13.01
CA LEU A 517 -67.72 18.39 13.52
C LEU A 517 -67.25 19.22 14.71
N PHE A 518 -67.73 20.46 14.78
CA PHE A 518 -67.79 21.26 16.00
C PHE A 518 -69.25 21.62 16.31
N ASN A 519 -69.84 21.04 17.35
CA ASN A 519 -71.21 21.34 17.75
C ASN A 519 -71.22 22.58 18.66
N VAL A 520 -71.32 23.77 18.07
CA VAL A 520 -71.44 25.02 18.84
C VAL A 520 -72.78 25.05 19.56
N TYR A 521 -72.73 25.25 20.87
CA TYR A 521 -73.92 25.43 21.70
C TYR A 521 -73.78 26.65 22.63
N ASP A 522 -74.78 26.87 23.47
CA ASP A 522 -74.89 28.01 24.39
C ASP A 522 -74.88 29.38 23.69
N LEU A 523 -75.33 29.46 22.43
CA LEU A 523 -75.48 30.71 21.66
C LEU A 523 -76.72 31.53 22.12
N ASP A 524 -76.74 31.92 23.39
CA ASP A 524 -77.77 32.78 23.98
C ASP A 524 -77.21 34.10 24.57
N ASP A 525 -77.93 34.72 25.51
CA ASP A 525 -77.62 36.06 26.06
C ASP A 525 -77.57 37.20 25.00
N TYR A 526 -78.49 37.14 24.02
CA TYR A 526 -78.67 38.20 23.04
C TYR A 526 -79.25 39.48 23.66
N ASP A 527 -78.50 40.58 23.52
CA ASP A 527 -79.01 41.94 23.68
C ASP A 527 -78.64 42.76 22.44
N LYS A 528 -79.64 43.36 21.81
CA LYS A 528 -79.46 44.20 20.62
C LYS A 528 -78.58 45.43 20.86
N ASN A 529 -78.46 45.89 22.11
CA ASN A 529 -77.66 47.06 22.49
C ASN A 529 -76.22 46.70 22.91
N LYS A 530 -75.94 45.41 23.16
CA LYS A 530 -74.58 44.90 23.33
C LYS A 530 -73.84 44.95 21.99
N ALA A 531 -72.58 45.38 22.00
CA ALA A 531 -71.66 45.25 20.88
C ALA A 531 -71.33 43.77 20.59
N LYS A 532 -70.72 43.48 19.43
CA LYS A 532 -70.50 42.10 18.96
C LYS A 532 -69.54 41.32 19.87
N ASP A 533 -68.47 41.99 20.32
CA ASP A 533 -67.43 41.51 21.24
C ASP A 533 -67.94 41.12 22.65
N VAL A 534 -69.09 41.66 23.08
CA VAL A 534 -69.74 41.33 24.36
C VAL A 534 -70.95 40.41 24.21
N ARG A 535 -71.28 39.97 22.98
CA ARG A 535 -72.22 38.86 22.75
C ARG A 535 -71.47 37.54 22.69
N LYS A 536 -72.19 36.45 22.94
CA LYS A 536 -71.70 35.10 22.64
C LYS A 536 -71.59 34.96 21.13
N SER A 537 -70.37 34.90 20.61
CA SER A 537 -70.12 34.70 19.19
C SER A 537 -68.95 33.77 18.96
N ILE A 538 -68.95 33.11 17.80
CA ILE A 538 -67.82 32.35 17.28
C ILE A 538 -67.60 32.71 15.82
N THR A 539 -66.36 32.97 15.44
CA THR A 539 -65.95 33.29 14.07
C THR A 539 -64.98 32.22 13.57
N PHE A 540 -65.21 31.73 12.36
CA PHE A 540 -64.32 30.79 11.64
C PHE A 540 -63.89 31.40 10.31
N ASN A 541 -62.77 30.94 9.75
CA ASN A 541 -62.45 31.22 8.36
C ASN A 541 -63.35 30.39 7.42
N ARG A 542 -63.96 31.04 6.42
CA ARG A 542 -64.85 30.44 5.41
C ARG A 542 -64.19 29.28 4.67
N ASN A 543 -62.89 29.31 4.46
CA ASN A 543 -62.14 28.30 3.72
C ASN A 543 -61.76 27.07 4.57
N GLU A 544 -61.97 27.13 5.89
CA GLU A 544 -61.68 26.05 6.85
C GLU A 544 -62.94 25.22 7.20
N ILE A 545 -64.13 25.71 6.86
CA ILE A 545 -65.42 25.08 7.17
C ILE A 545 -66.24 24.83 5.89
N ASP A 546 -67.09 23.79 5.92
CA ASP A 546 -67.86 23.36 4.75
C ASP A 546 -69.34 23.72 4.84
N ASN A 547 -69.98 23.47 5.99
CA ASN A 547 -71.40 23.71 6.20
C ASN A 547 -71.73 24.04 7.66
N LEU A 548 -72.78 24.85 7.84
CA LEU A 548 -73.41 25.23 9.11
C LEU A 548 -74.80 24.57 9.21
N TYR A 549 -74.96 23.61 10.12
CA TYR A 549 -76.23 22.91 10.34
C TYR A 549 -77.03 23.57 11.46
N ILE A 550 -78.28 23.91 11.14
CA ILE A 550 -79.17 24.69 12.02
C ILE A 550 -80.55 24.04 12.15
N SER A 551 -81.21 24.29 13.29
CA SER A 551 -82.56 23.81 13.54
C SER A 551 -83.63 24.51 12.69
N ASN A 552 -84.48 23.71 12.08
CA ASN A 552 -85.70 24.12 11.36
C ASN A 552 -86.96 23.46 11.95
N GLU A 553 -86.83 22.74 13.08
CA GLU A 553 -87.97 22.19 13.83
C GLU A 553 -88.94 23.31 14.25
N LYS A 554 -90.23 23.11 13.95
CA LYS A 554 -91.26 24.12 14.14
C LYS A 554 -91.44 24.49 15.62
N GLY A 555 -91.27 25.76 15.95
CA GLY A 555 -91.23 26.28 17.32
C GLY A 555 -89.87 26.16 18.01
N LYS A 556 -88.86 25.61 17.33
CA LYS A 556 -87.44 25.57 17.72
C LYS A 556 -86.53 25.97 16.55
N GLU A 557 -87.01 26.84 15.66
CA GLU A 557 -86.25 27.41 14.56
C GLU A 557 -85.02 28.16 15.08
N ALA A 558 -83.87 28.02 14.42
CA ALA A 558 -82.60 28.60 14.87
C ALA A 558 -82.68 30.12 15.05
N THR A 559 -82.37 30.59 16.26
CA THR A 559 -82.47 32.01 16.64
C THR A 559 -81.19 32.80 16.38
N SER A 560 -80.06 32.13 16.14
CA SER A 560 -78.73 32.73 15.96
C SER A 560 -78.68 33.71 14.78
N LEU A 561 -77.78 34.68 14.88
CA LEU A 561 -77.43 35.59 13.79
C LEU A 561 -76.19 35.06 13.06
N LEU A 562 -76.15 35.28 11.74
CA LEU A 562 -75.00 35.03 10.88
C LEU A 562 -74.51 36.36 10.32
N GLU A 563 -73.21 36.58 10.40
CA GLU A 563 -72.50 37.65 9.72
C GLU A 563 -71.40 37.04 8.85
N LEU A 564 -71.35 37.47 7.59
CA LEU A 564 -70.29 37.14 6.63
C LEU A 564 -69.59 38.46 6.29
N ASP A 565 -68.28 38.51 6.49
CA ASP A 565 -67.46 39.65 6.06
C ASP A 565 -66.09 39.19 5.51
N GLY A 566 -65.98 39.14 4.18
CA GLY A 566 -64.80 38.59 3.51
C GLY A 566 -64.69 37.08 3.75
N ASP A 567 -63.56 36.66 4.32
CA ASP A 567 -63.32 35.27 4.73
C ASP A 567 -63.87 34.94 6.13
N ASP A 568 -64.38 35.92 6.91
CA ASP A 568 -64.89 35.66 8.26
C ASP A 568 -66.36 35.22 8.25
N VAL A 569 -66.64 34.09 8.91
CA VAL A 569 -67.98 33.55 9.17
C VAL A 569 -68.28 33.65 10.65
N THR A 570 -68.96 34.73 11.09
CA THR A 570 -69.35 34.88 12.50
C THR A 570 -70.78 34.41 12.76
N ILE A 571 -70.92 33.46 13.68
CA ILE A 571 -72.20 33.05 14.28
C ILE A 571 -72.32 33.75 15.64
N THR A 572 -73.40 34.49 15.86
CA THR A 572 -73.67 35.20 17.12
C THR A 572 -74.99 34.73 17.72
N SER A 573 -75.14 34.81 19.05
CA SER A 573 -76.46 34.67 19.68
C SER A 573 -77.47 35.68 19.11
N GLY A 574 -78.74 35.28 19.07
CA GLY A 574 -79.80 36.06 18.43
C GLY A 574 -81.12 36.05 19.20
N PRO A 575 -82.15 36.75 18.70
CA PRO A 575 -83.35 37.08 19.47
C PRO A 575 -84.21 35.85 19.77
N GLY A 576 -84.34 35.51 21.06
CA GLY A 576 -85.18 34.43 21.56
C GLY A 576 -85.44 34.53 23.06
N ALA A 577 -86.35 33.71 23.59
CA ALA A 577 -86.60 33.63 25.03
C ALA A 577 -85.50 32.81 25.75
N ALA A 578 -85.36 32.99 27.06
CA ALA A 578 -84.45 32.21 27.90
C ALA A 578 -84.95 30.76 28.09
N SER A 579 -84.81 29.93 27.06
CA SER A 579 -84.95 28.48 27.10
C SER A 579 -83.66 27.80 27.61
N GLY A 580 -83.64 26.48 27.75
CA GLY A 580 -82.45 25.74 28.21
C GLY A 580 -81.23 25.90 27.28
N THR A 581 -80.03 25.73 27.84
CA THR A 581 -78.74 25.87 27.16
C THR A 581 -78.53 24.90 25.99
N TYR A 582 -79.10 23.70 26.07
CA TYR A 582 -78.89 22.60 25.13
C TYR A 582 -79.96 22.50 24.02
N GLU A 583 -80.85 23.49 23.90
CA GLU A 583 -81.98 23.49 22.95
C GLU A 583 -81.56 23.67 21.49
N ASN A 584 -82.25 22.98 20.57
CA ASN A 584 -81.94 22.94 19.13
C ASN A 584 -81.86 24.34 18.48
N ASN A 585 -82.65 25.31 18.94
CA ASN A 585 -82.67 26.66 18.38
C ASN A 585 -81.42 27.50 18.72
N LYS A 586 -80.60 27.06 19.68
CA LYS A 586 -79.37 27.70 20.16
C LYS A 586 -78.09 26.97 19.73
N ARG A 587 -78.22 25.99 18.84
CA ARG A 587 -77.10 25.18 18.33
C ARG A 587 -76.79 25.50 16.88
N VAL A 588 -75.51 25.47 16.54
CA VAL A 588 -75.04 25.41 15.16
C VAL A 588 -73.93 24.36 15.09
N THR A 589 -74.14 23.28 14.36
CA THR A 589 -73.05 22.32 14.11
C THR A 589 -72.27 22.79 12.89
N VAL A 590 -70.99 23.04 13.07
CA VAL A 590 -70.04 23.40 12.01
C VAL A 590 -69.37 22.12 11.54
N SER A 591 -69.24 21.96 10.22
CA SER A 591 -68.50 20.84 9.61
C SER A 591 -67.24 21.33 8.92
N TYR A 592 -66.23 20.48 8.89
CA TYR A 592 -64.97 20.70 8.18
C TYR A 592 -64.51 19.39 7.52
N LEU A 593 -63.94 19.47 6.32
CA LEU A 593 -63.46 18.33 5.54
C LEU A 593 -61.97 18.45 5.22
N ASP A 594 -61.22 17.36 5.42
CA ASP A 594 -59.81 17.22 5.05
C ASP A 594 -58.89 18.35 5.59
N LYS A 595 -59.10 18.76 6.85
CA LYS A 595 -58.33 19.84 7.51
C LYS A 595 -57.32 19.27 8.50
N SER A 596 -56.08 19.73 8.44
CA SER A 596 -55.07 19.55 9.50
C SER A 596 -55.03 20.70 10.49
N ASP A 597 -55.65 21.83 10.15
CA ASP A 597 -55.57 23.09 10.87
C ASP A 597 -56.92 23.80 10.73
N ILE A 598 -57.45 24.33 11.85
CA ILE A 598 -58.69 25.12 11.88
C ILE A 598 -58.50 26.25 12.88
N SER A 599 -58.80 27.48 12.45
CA SER A 599 -58.78 28.67 13.27
C SER A 599 -60.19 29.08 13.71
N TYR A 600 -60.34 29.54 14.94
CA TYR A 600 -61.59 30.14 15.39
C TYR A 600 -61.39 31.21 16.46
N THR A 601 -62.33 32.15 16.55
CA THR A 601 -62.35 33.21 17.56
C THR A 601 -63.68 33.17 18.30
N MET A 602 -63.68 32.93 19.61
CA MET A 602 -64.89 33.02 20.45
C MET A 602 -64.90 34.30 21.27
N THR A 603 -66.07 34.93 21.43
CA THR A 603 -66.31 36.10 22.29
C THR A 603 -67.46 35.87 23.26
N GLY A 604 -67.48 36.61 24.36
CA GLY A 604 -68.56 36.55 25.37
C GLY A 604 -68.36 37.56 26.50
N ARG A 605 -69.33 37.64 27.42
CA ARG A 605 -69.24 38.55 28.58
C ARG A 605 -69.77 37.89 29.86
N GLY A 606 -69.06 38.13 30.95
CA GLY A 606 -69.31 37.56 32.26
C GLY A 606 -68.93 36.08 32.31
N SER A 607 -69.66 35.35 33.14
CA SER A 607 -69.45 33.93 33.43
C SER A 607 -69.82 32.97 32.28
N SER A 608 -70.16 33.43 31.07
CA SER A 608 -70.74 32.59 30.03
C SER A 608 -70.36 33.03 28.60
N GLY A 609 -70.08 32.05 27.75
CA GLY A 609 -69.61 32.17 26.36
C GLY A 609 -69.88 30.85 25.61
N PRO A 610 -69.78 30.81 24.28
CA PRO A 610 -70.08 29.59 23.52
C PRO A 610 -69.09 28.46 23.83
N ALA A 611 -69.51 27.22 23.55
CA ALA A 611 -68.73 26.01 23.80
C ALA A 611 -68.99 24.95 22.71
N PHE A 612 -68.10 23.96 22.63
CA PHE A 612 -68.28 22.78 21.77
C PHE A 612 -68.80 21.58 22.57
N ASP A 613 -70.01 21.13 22.22
CA ASP A 613 -70.66 19.92 22.76
C ASP A 613 -70.16 18.67 22.01
N VAL A 614 -69.95 17.56 22.72
CA VAL A 614 -69.70 16.25 22.08
C VAL A 614 -70.97 15.69 21.39
N LYS A 615 -72.14 16.28 21.66
CA LYS A 615 -73.45 15.90 21.09
C LYS A 615 -73.98 16.95 20.12
N GLY A 616 -74.42 16.47 18.96
CA GLY A 616 -75.01 17.26 17.88
C GLY A 616 -75.41 16.34 16.74
N LEU A 617 -74.92 16.60 15.52
CA LEU A 617 -75.13 15.67 14.42
C LEU A 617 -74.52 14.31 14.72
N LEU A 618 -75.28 13.25 14.41
CA LEU A 618 -74.84 11.87 14.59
C LEU A 618 -73.91 11.50 13.41
N LEU A 619 -72.62 11.28 13.68
CA LEU A 619 -71.61 10.89 12.67
C LEU A 619 -72.15 9.76 11.78
N LYS A 620 -72.18 9.92 10.44
CA LYS A 620 -72.89 8.94 9.59
C LYS A 620 -72.32 7.53 9.75
N GLN A 621 -70.99 7.42 9.76
CA GLN A 621 -70.26 6.18 9.87
C GLN A 621 -69.70 6.01 11.29
N ILE A 622 -69.53 4.77 11.76
CA ILE A 622 -68.66 4.50 12.92
C ILE A 622 -67.20 4.61 12.41
N PRO A 623 -66.33 5.42 13.03
CA PRO A 623 -64.92 5.50 12.63
C PRO A 623 -64.19 4.17 12.91
N PRO A 624 -63.10 3.87 12.19
CA PRO A 624 -62.21 2.76 12.56
C PRO A 624 -61.65 2.94 13.97
N TYR A 625 -61.25 1.83 14.59
CA TYR A 625 -60.61 1.79 15.91
C TYR A 625 -59.15 2.23 15.85
N ASN A 626 -58.61 2.66 17.01
CA ASN A 626 -57.17 2.76 17.23
C ASN A 626 -56.64 1.56 18.04
N THR A 627 -55.32 1.38 18.08
CA THR A 627 -54.66 0.24 18.73
C THR A 627 -53.44 0.70 19.52
N ASP A 628 -53.18 0.13 20.68
CA ASP A 628 -52.00 0.41 21.50
C ASP A 628 -51.33 -0.90 21.97
N GLN A 629 -50.01 -0.89 22.24
CA GLN A 629 -49.30 -2.04 22.80
C GLN A 629 -49.03 -1.81 24.29
N ARG A 630 -49.59 -2.69 25.13
CA ARG A 630 -49.43 -2.57 26.58
C ARG A 630 -48.04 -3.03 27.02
N ALA A 631 -47.34 -2.19 27.78
CA ALA A 631 -45.97 -2.44 28.28
C ALA A 631 -45.80 -3.66 29.21
N SER A 632 -46.90 -4.27 29.69
CA SER A 632 -46.84 -5.45 30.57
C SER A 632 -47.98 -6.42 30.27
N ALA A 633 -47.64 -7.50 29.57
CA ALA A 633 -48.51 -8.66 29.43
C ALA A 633 -48.51 -9.46 30.73
N SER A 634 -49.62 -9.43 31.47
CA SER A 634 -49.88 -10.38 32.56
C SER A 634 -50.35 -11.74 32.04
N LYS A 635 -50.65 -11.82 30.74
CA LYS A 635 -51.05 -13.00 29.98
C LYS A 635 -50.47 -12.91 28.57
N GLY A 636 -49.80 -13.97 28.12
CA GLY A 636 -49.21 -14.05 26.78
C GLY A 636 -47.92 -13.25 26.61
N ASP A 637 -47.39 -13.26 25.39
CA ASP A 637 -46.04 -12.77 25.06
C ASP A 637 -46.07 -11.28 24.64
N ALA A 638 -47.22 -10.82 24.13
CA ALA A 638 -47.60 -9.41 24.01
C ALA A 638 -49.11 -9.22 24.23
N GLN A 639 -49.50 -8.00 24.61
CA GLN A 639 -50.91 -7.57 24.69
C GLN A 639 -51.13 -6.31 23.84
N LEU A 640 -52.17 -6.33 23.00
CA LEU A 640 -52.61 -5.19 22.19
C LEU A 640 -54.01 -4.76 22.62
N ASP A 641 -54.19 -3.49 22.96
CA ASP A 641 -55.49 -2.92 23.30
C ASP A 641 -56.08 -2.21 22.07
N ILE A 642 -57.19 -2.73 21.55
CA ILE A 642 -58.01 -2.04 20.55
C ILE A 642 -58.99 -1.11 21.29
N THR A 643 -59.04 0.17 20.90
CA THR A 643 -60.04 1.12 21.38
C THR A 643 -60.98 1.48 20.23
N GLN A 644 -62.22 0.97 20.30
CA GLN A 644 -63.28 1.29 19.33
C GLN A 644 -64.23 2.33 19.95
N GLU A 645 -64.24 3.54 19.39
CA GLU A 645 -65.26 4.53 19.70
C GLU A 645 -66.56 4.22 18.95
N ILE A 646 -67.70 4.30 19.63
CA ILE A 646 -69.03 4.06 19.07
C ILE A 646 -69.86 5.33 19.28
N PRO A 647 -69.97 6.20 18.25
CA PRO A 647 -70.70 7.47 18.34
C PRO A 647 -72.16 7.31 18.76
N ALA A 648 -72.75 8.41 19.23
CA ALA A 648 -74.17 8.44 19.60
C ALA A 648 -75.08 8.08 18.41
N ARG A 649 -76.18 7.38 18.69
CA ARG A 649 -77.26 7.05 17.75
C ARG A 649 -78.62 7.21 18.39
N ASP A 650 -79.62 7.39 17.52
CA ASP A 650 -81.04 7.23 17.82
C ASP A 650 -81.47 5.86 17.28
N VAL A 651 -81.68 4.88 18.18
CA VAL A 651 -81.97 3.49 17.77
C VAL A 651 -83.36 3.28 17.17
N ASP A 652 -84.30 4.20 17.39
CA ASP A 652 -85.62 4.14 16.75
C ASP A 652 -85.52 4.50 15.26
N LYS A 653 -84.51 5.30 14.88
CA LYS A 653 -84.18 5.60 13.47
C LYS A 653 -83.29 4.50 12.88
N LYS A 654 -83.87 3.33 12.60
CA LYS A 654 -83.17 2.15 12.04
C LYS A 654 -82.25 2.43 10.84
N ALA A 655 -82.59 3.39 9.97
CA ALA A 655 -81.76 3.80 8.83
C ALA A 655 -80.45 4.54 9.21
N THR A 656 -80.24 4.84 10.50
CA THR A 656 -79.02 5.45 11.05
C THR A 656 -78.08 4.44 11.71
N LEU A 657 -78.51 3.17 11.80
CA LEU A 657 -77.74 2.10 12.44
C LEU A 657 -76.82 1.41 11.43
N PRO A 658 -75.57 1.10 11.79
CA PRO A 658 -74.66 0.33 10.94
C PRO A 658 -75.22 -1.07 10.66
N SER A 659 -75.04 -1.56 9.44
CA SER A 659 -75.50 -2.89 9.02
C SER A 659 -74.55 -4.02 9.43
N ASN A 660 -73.30 -3.70 9.74
CA ASN A 660 -72.27 -4.61 10.23
C ASN A 660 -71.30 -3.84 11.14
N LEU A 661 -70.56 -4.56 11.97
CA LEU A 661 -69.33 -4.04 12.57
C LEU A 661 -68.37 -5.22 12.72
N SER A 662 -67.16 -5.11 12.19
CA SER A 662 -66.16 -6.17 12.31
C SER A 662 -64.75 -5.61 12.27
N ILE A 663 -63.92 -6.10 13.19
CA ILE A 663 -62.50 -5.78 13.34
C ILE A 663 -61.72 -7.05 13.01
N GLY A 664 -60.94 -7.04 11.93
CA GLY A 664 -60.10 -8.16 11.52
C GLY A 664 -58.64 -7.92 11.89
N VAL A 665 -57.99 -8.96 12.41
CA VAL A 665 -56.59 -8.94 12.87
C VAL A 665 -55.88 -10.16 12.32
N GLU A 666 -54.71 -9.99 11.70
CA GLU A 666 -53.91 -11.08 11.14
C GLU A 666 -52.42 -10.90 11.45
N VAL A 667 -51.77 -11.97 11.85
CA VAL A 667 -50.34 -12.06 12.16
C VAL A 667 -49.69 -13.25 11.44
N PRO A 668 -48.35 -13.32 11.34
CA PRO A 668 -47.65 -14.47 10.76
C PRO A 668 -48.04 -15.81 11.38
N GLU A 669 -47.86 -16.90 10.61
CA GLU A 669 -48.02 -18.25 11.15
C GLU A 669 -47.03 -18.51 12.29
N GLY A 670 -47.46 -19.30 13.28
CA GLY A 670 -46.71 -19.54 14.52
C GLY A 670 -47.17 -18.66 15.67
N ILE A 671 -47.75 -17.49 15.40
CA ILE A 671 -48.37 -16.63 16.43
C ILE A 671 -49.86 -16.99 16.59
N ARG A 672 -50.30 -17.10 17.84
CA ARG A 672 -51.69 -17.31 18.24
C ARG A 672 -52.30 -16.02 18.75
N LEU A 673 -53.48 -15.67 18.23
CA LEU A 673 -54.32 -14.55 18.70
C LEU A 673 -55.43 -15.07 19.62
N ALA A 674 -55.70 -14.37 20.72
CA ALA A 674 -56.90 -14.58 21.52
C ALA A 674 -57.46 -13.26 22.08
N LEU A 675 -58.78 -13.10 21.98
CA LEU A 675 -59.53 -11.98 22.57
C LEU A 675 -59.84 -12.26 24.04
N GLU A 676 -59.56 -11.30 24.92
CA GLU A 676 -60.03 -11.36 26.31
C GLU A 676 -61.52 -10.97 26.36
N GLU A 677 -62.40 -11.97 26.33
CA GLU A 677 -63.85 -11.75 26.40
C GLU A 677 -64.30 -11.34 27.81
N ASN A 678 -64.96 -10.19 27.92
CA ASN A 678 -65.55 -9.69 29.16
C ASN A 678 -67.02 -10.14 29.26
N ALA A 679 -67.50 -10.47 30.47
CA ALA A 679 -68.87 -10.94 30.68
C ALA A 679 -69.96 -9.92 30.28
N ASP A 680 -69.67 -8.63 30.44
CA ASP A 680 -70.51 -7.50 29.99
C ASP A 680 -70.13 -6.99 28.59
N GLY A 681 -69.17 -7.64 27.92
CA GLY A 681 -68.65 -7.26 26.62
C GLY A 681 -69.72 -7.30 25.52
N LEU A 682 -69.67 -6.31 24.63
CA LEU A 682 -70.56 -6.21 23.47
C LEU A 682 -69.91 -6.72 22.17
N PHE A 683 -68.67 -7.22 22.27
CA PHE A 683 -67.87 -7.79 21.20
C PHE A 683 -67.37 -9.18 21.59
N THR A 684 -67.17 -10.01 20.57
CA THR A 684 -66.73 -11.40 20.70
C THR A 684 -65.96 -11.82 19.46
N SER A 685 -65.18 -12.90 19.58
CA SER A 685 -64.57 -13.54 18.42
C SER A 685 -65.61 -14.29 17.57
N ASP A 686 -65.68 -14.01 16.27
CA ASP A 686 -66.44 -14.81 15.33
C ASP A 686 -65.69 -16.11 15.06
N SER A 687 -66.05 -17.14 15.84
CA SER A 687 -65.48 -18.49 15.75
C SER A 687 -65.64 -19.15 14.38
N SER A 688 -66.51 -18.63 13.49
CA SER A 688 -66.65 -19.13 12.12
C SER A 688 -65.71 -18.48 11.11
N GLN A 689 -65.10 -17.34 11.45
CA GLN A 689 -64.19 -16.56 10.59
C GLN A 689 -62.78 -16.38 11.20
N SER A 690 -62.54 -16.91 12.40
CA SER A 690 -61.26 -16.82 13.11
C SER A 690 -60.47 -18.12 13.01
N SER A 691 -59.15 -18.01 12.90
CA SER A 691 -58.17 -19.11 12.96
C SER A 691 -57.20 -18.87 14.14
N THR A 692 -56.09 -19.61 14.20
CA THR A 692 -55.05 -19.38 15.22
C THR A 692 -54.35 -18.03 15.05
N ASN A 693 -54.01 -17.63 13.83
CA ASN A 693 -53.27 -16.40 13.52
C ASN A 693 -54.13 -15.29 12.88
N LYS A 694 -55.45 -15.51 12.76
CA LYS A 694 -56.42 -14.54 12.23
C LYS A 694 -57.64 -14.45 13.14
N LEU A 695 -58.08 -13.25 13.47
CA LEU A 695 -59.20 -13.03 14.38
C LEU A 695 -60.19 -12.06 13.74
N SER A 696 -61.48 -12.43 13.74
CA SER A 696 -62.58 -11.55 13.31
C SER A 696 -63.43 -11.21 14.53
N ILE A 697 -63.32 -10.00 15.05
CA ILE A 697 -64.03 -9.53 16.24
C ILE A 697 -65.30 -8.80 15.81
N VAL A 698 -66.46 -9.17 16.35
CA VAL A 698 -67.79 -8.71 15.91
C VAL A 698 -68.71 -8.41 17.10
N PRO A 699 -69.79 -7.63 16.92
CA PRO A 699 -70.86 -7.53 17.91
C PRO A 699 -71.40 -8.92 18.25
N GLY A 700 -71.44 -9.23 19.55
CA GLY A 700 -71.87 -10.54 20.03
C GLY A 700 -71.37 -10.84 21.43
N MET A 701 -71.61 -12.06 21.90
CA MET A 701 -71.19 -12.55 23.22
C MET A 701 -70.87 -14.05 23.15
N ASN A 702 -69.86 -14.51 23.89
CA ASN A 702 -69.51 -15.93 24.07
C ASN A 702 -69.24 -16.70 22.76
N GLY A 703 -68.32 -16.19 21.94
CA GLY A 703 -67.90 -16.74 20.64
C GLY A 703 -68.93 -16.66 19.50
N LYS A 704 -70.02 -15.88 19.66
CA LYS A 704 -71.18 -15.86 18.74
C LYS A 704 -71.58 -14.45 18.33
N LYS A 705 -71.54 -14.20 17.02
CA LYS A 705 -72.04 -12.98 16.37
C LYS A 705 -73.53 -12.75 16.66
N ASP A 706 -73.87 -11.58 17.18
CA ASP A 706 -75.24 -11.08 17.38
C ASP A 706 -75.32 -9.60 16.98
N LEU A 707 -75.70 -9.35 15.72
CA LEU A 707 -75.90 -7.98 15.22
C LEU A 707 -77.13 -7.29 15.83
N SER A 708 -78.03 -7.99 16.54
CA SER A 708 -79.16 -7.34 17.22
C SER A 708 -78.73 -6.44 18.39
N LEU A 709 -77.47 -6.57 18.84
CA LEU A 709 -76.86 -5.63 19.78
C LEU A 709 -76.80 -4.19 19.22
N LEU A 710 -76.70 -4.04 17.90
CA LEU A 710 -76.69 -2.75 17.20
C LEU A 710 -78.06 -2.04 17.24
N GLU A 711 -79.15 -2.71 17.64
CA GLU A 711 -80.46 -2.07 17.85
C GLU A 711 -80.67 -1.58 19.30
N LYS A 712 -79.67 -1.73 20.18
CA LYS A 712 -79.79 -1.44 21.63
C LYS A 712 -79.06 -0.15 21.98
N GLN A 713 -79.75 0.82 22.59
CA GLN A 713 -79.17 2.13 22.93
C GLN A 713 -77.87 2.04 23.75
N LYS A 714 -77.72 1.00 24.61
CA LYS A 714 -76.52 0.74 25.41
C LYS A 714 -75.23 0.50 24.61
N TYR A 715 -75.34 0.31 23.29
CA TYR A 715 -74.20 0.11 22.39
C TYR A 715 -73.54 1.43 21.99
N TYR A 716 -74.32 2.51 21.92
CA TYR A 716 -73.92 3.81 21.36
C TYR A 716 -73.61 4.84 22.43
N ASP A 717 -72.83 5.86 22.05
CA ASP A 717 -72.22 6.82 22.99
C ASP A 717 -71.29 6.11 23.98
N THR A 718 -70.56 5.10 23.51
CA THR A 718 -69.63 4.28 24.31
C THR A 718 -68.24 4.19 23.69
N ILE A 719 -67.23 3.92 24.51
CA ILE A 719 -65.86 3.60 24.09
C ILE A 719 -65.58 2.18 24.56
N GLN A 720 -65.30 1.29 23.61
CA GLN A 720 -65.10 -0.14 23.86
C GLN A 720 -63.60 -0.45 23.80
N ASN A 721 -63.06 -0.97 24.90
CA ASN A 721 -61.66 -1.38 24.99
C ASN A 721 -61.62 -2.91 24.91
N LEU A 722 -60.93 -3.44 23.89
CA LEU A 722 -60.83 -4.88 23.62
C LEU A 722 -59.36 -5.27 23.71
N THR A 723 -59.01 -6.16 24.64
CA THR A 723 -57.62 -6.62 24.81
C THR A 723 -57.39 -7.90 24.03
N LEU A 724 -56.35 -7.92 23.21
CA LEU A 724 -55.83 -9.08 22.52
C LEU A 724 -54.57 -9.58 23.20
N THR A 725 -54.44 -10.89 23.32
CA THR A 725 -53.21 -11.57 23.71
C THR A 725 -52.59 -12.24 22.49
N LEU A 726 -51.28 -12.06 22.32
CA LEU A 726 -50.48 -12.71 21.29
C LEU A 726 -49.55 -13.71 21.97
N THR A 727 -49.48 -14.93 21.45
CA THR A 727 -48.53 -15.94 21.94
C THR A 727 -47.83 -16.67 20.80
N HIS A 728 -46.51 -16.75 20.84
CA HIS A 728 -45.71 -17.57 19.93
C HIS A 728 -45.55 -19.00 20.45
N GLY A 729 -45.52 -19.20 21.78
CA GLY A 729 -45.36 -20.53 22.40
C GLY A 729 -44.11 -21.27 21.93
N LEU A 730 -43.04 -20.52 21.67
CA LEU A 730 -41.71 -21.00 21.30
C LEU A 730 -41.00 -21.44 22.58
N THR A 731 -40.45 -22.65 22.57
CA THR A 731 -39.70 -23.25 23.66
C THR A 731 -38.22 -23.28 23.32
N LEU A 732 -37.35 -23.45 24.31
CA LEU A 732 -35.92 -23.67 24.10
C LEU A 732 -35.70 -24.80 23.08
N SER A 733 -36.40 -25.92 23.23
CA SER A 733 -36.27 -27.07 22.33
C SER A 733 -36.84 -26.85 20.91
N ASP A 734 -37.71 -25.86 20.68
CA ASP A 734 -38.05 -25.47 19.31
C ASP A 734 -36.85 -24.83 18.59
N VAL A 735 -36.03 -24.06 19.33
CA VAL A 735 -34.81 -23.43 18.81
C VAL A 735 -33.65 -24.43 18.78
N GLU A 736 -33.39 -25.19 19.84
CA GLU A 736 -32.30 -26.20 19.88
C GLU A 736 -32.37 -27.20 18.72
N ASN A 737 -33.59 -27.61 18.35
CA ASN A 737 -33.83 -28.60 17.29
C ASN A 737 -34.19 -27.97 15.94
N ASN A 738 -34.09 -26.64 15.81
CA ASN A 738 -34.38 -25.87 14.60
C ASN A 738 -35.73 -26.22 13.94
N THR A 739 -36.81 -26.24 14.73
CA THR A 739 -38.12 -26.76 14.28
C THR A 739 -38.82 -25.85 13.27
N ASP A 740 -39.85 -26.38 12.61
CA ASP A 740 -40.80 -25.60 11.77
C ASP A 740 -41.39 -24.37 12.47
N LYS A 741 -41.48 -24.37 13.81
CA LYS A 741 -41.95 -23.21 14.58
C LYS A 741 -40.86 -22.13 14.66
N TRP A 742 -39.62 -22.51 14.96
CA TRP A 742 -38.50 -21.56 14.99
C TRP A 742 -38.21 -21.00 13.60
N THR A 743 -38.14 -21.85 12.57
CA THR A 743 -37.83 -21.41 11.20
C THR A 743 -38.85 -20.43 10.62
N LYS A 744 -40.12 -20.46 11.05
CA LYS A 744 -41.16 -19.47 10.68
C LYS A 744 -41.08 -18.15 11.46
N LEU A 745 -40.39 -18.13 12.61
CA LEU A 745 -40.37 -17.00 13.53
C LEU A 745 -39.01 -16.29 13.63
N LYS A 746 -37.91 -16.99 13.32
CA LYS A 746 -36.54 -16.48 13.43
C LYS A 746 -36.30 -15.17 12.67
N ASP A 747 -36.93 -15.01 11.50
CA ASP A 747 -36.77 -13.82 10.66
C ASP A 747 -37.49 -12.57 11.24
N TYR A 748 -38.27 -12.74 12.31
CA TYR A 748 -38.84 -11.66 13.11
C TYR A 748 -38.08 -11.39 14.41
N TYR A 749 -36.97 -12.09 14.69
CA TYR A 749 -36.14 -11.80 15.87
C TYR A 749 -35.35 -10.51 15.65
N ASP A 750 -35.57 -9.54 16.55
CA ASP A 750 -34.94 -8.23 16.54
C ASP A 750 -33.87 -8.20 17.65
N LYS A 751 -32.58 -8.23 17.26
CA LYS A 751 -31.43 -8.36 18.17
C LYS A 751 -31.35 -7.21 19.18
N ASP A 752 -31.71 -5.99 18.76
CA ASP A 752 -31.64 -4.78 19.59
C ASP A 752 -32.68 -4.76 20.72
N SER A 753 -33.87 -5.32 20.48
CA SER A 753 -34.94 -5.41 21.48
C SER A 753 -35.03 -6.76 22.20
N GLU A 754 -34.30 -7.77 21.72
CA GLU A 754 -34.41 -9.18 22.14
C GLU A 754 -35.84 -9.74 22.10
N THR A 755 -36.66 -9.28 21.14
CA THR A 755 -38.07 -9.69 20.98
C THR A 755 -38.37 -10.22 19.58
N LEU A 756 -39.49 -10.93 19.44
CA LEU A 756 -40.08 -11.20 18.13
C LEU A 756 -40.95 -10.02 17.71
N LYS A 757 -40.49 -9.23 16.75
CA LYS A 757 -41.13 -8.02 16.22
C LYS A 757 -42.04 -8.37 15.05
N VAL A 758 -43.21 -8.92 15.37
CA VAL A 758 -44.10 -9.50 14.35
C VAL A 758 -45.02 -8.43 13.74
N PRO A 759 -45.17 -8.36 12.40
CA PRO A 759 -46.11 -7.43 11.77
C PRO A 759 -47.56 -7.80 12.09
N VAL A 760 -48.42 -6.79 12.26
CA VAL A 760 -49.86 -6.97 12.50
C VAL A 760 -50.65 -6.30 11.39
N LYS A 761 -51.50 -7.07 10.72
CA LYS A 761 -52.44 -6.59 9.70
C LYS A 761 -53.80 -6.34 10.33
N TRP A 762 -54.32 -5.14 10.12
CA TRP A 762 -55.60 -4.70 10.67
C TRP A 762 -56.61 -4.49 9.55
N SER A 763 -57.89 -4.67 9.85
CA SER A 763 -58.99 -4.38 8.94
C SER A 763 -60.26 -4.02 9.70
N PHE A 764 -61.12 -3.21 9.08
CA PHE A 764 -62.35 -2.74 9.70
C PHE A 764 -63.48 -2.69 8.68
N ASN A 765 -64.70 -3.01 9.11
CA ASN A 765 -65.89 -2.87 8.29
C ASN A 765 -67.08 -2.48 9.17
N ASN A 766 -67.74 -1.36 8.84
CA ASN A 766 -68.87 -0.81 9.60
C ASN A 766 -70.21 -0.92 8.85
N GLY A 767 -70.27 -1.75 7.80
CA GLY A 767 -71.43 -1.94 6.94
C GLY A 767 -71.62 -0.87 5.85
N ASP A 768 -71.14 0.35 6.05
CA ASP A 768 -71.12 1.42 5.03
C ASP A 768 -69.81 1.40 4.22
N LYS A 769 -68.69 1.10 4.88
CA LYS A 769 -67.33 1.10 4.31
C LYS A 769 -66.49 -0.04 4.92
N SER A 770 -65.55 -0.54 4.12
CA SER A 770 -64.52 -1.49 4.53
C SER A 770 -63.14 -0.84 4.37
N TRP A 771 -62.22 -1.21 5.25
CA TRP A 771 -60.81 -0.83 5.25
C TRP A 771 -59.99 -2.10 5.40
N ASP A 772 -59.31 -2.49 4.34
CA ASP A 772 -58.35 -3.60 4.35
C ASP A 772 -56.94 -3.04 4.51
N ASN A 773 -56.10 -3.67 5.33
CA ASN A 773 -54.80 -3.12 5.75
C ASN A 773 -54.92 -1.71 6.36
N LEU A 774 -55.86 -1.55 7.30
CA LEU A 774 -56.04 -0.32 8.07
C LEU A 774 -54.73 0.05 8.79
N GLU A 775 -54.21 1.25 8.56
CA GLU A 775 -53.08 1.73 9.34
C GLU A 775 -53.56 2.15 10.74
N THR A 776 -53.10 1.45 11.77
CA THR A 776 -53.34 1.81 13.18
C THR A 776 -52.03 2.22 13.86
N ASP A 777 -52.07 2.64 15.11
CA ASP A 777 -50.88 3.14 15.81
C ASP A 777 -49.86 2.01 16.14
N VAL A 778 -50.26 0.73 16.04
CA VAL A 778 -49.38 -0.45 16.21
C VAL A 778 -49.28 -1.24 14.91
N ALA A 779 -48.20 -1.03 14.15
CA ALA A 779 -47.90 -1.80 12.93
C ALA A 779 -47.17 -3.14 13.20
N HIS A 780 -46.42 -3.23 14.30
CA HIS A 780 -45.72 -4.44 14.74
C HIS A 780 -45.97 -4.64 16.23
N ALA A 781 -46.12 -5.89 16.66
CA ALA A 781 -46.16 -6.26 18.06
C ALA A 781 -44.81 -6.85 18.48
N ASN A 782 -44.21 -6.31 19.54
CA ASN A 782 -42.98 -6.84 20.11
C ASN A 782 -43.33 -7.92 21.15
N LEU A 783 -43.13 -9.19 20.82
CA LEU A 783 -43.43 -10.34 21.69
C LEU A 783 -42.20 -10.74 22.50
N LYS A 784 -42.37 -10.83 23.82
CA LYS A 784 -41.30 -11.20 24.76
C LYS A 784 -40.91 -12.66 24.58
N LEU A 785 -39.61 -12.91 24.43
CA LEU A 785 -39.05 -14.26 24.46
C LEU A 785 -38.67 -14.69 25.89
N PRO A 786 -38.73 -16.00 26.21
CA PRO A 786 -38.07 -16.59 27.37
C PRO A 786 -36.55 -16.32 27.37
N ASP A 787 -35.95 -16.12 28.55
CA ASP A 787 -34.54 -15.71 28.63
C ASP A 787 -33.55 -16.82 28.22
N ASP A 788 -33.92 -18.09 28.40
CA ASP A 788 -33.18 -19.26 27.89
C ASP A 788 -33.23 -19.32 26.35
N VAL A 789 -34.38 -19.04 25.75
CA VAL A 789 -34.54 -18.92 24.30
C VAL A 789 -33.70 -17.77 23.74
N LYS A 790 -33.70 -16.60 24.37
CA LYS A 790 -32.83 -15.47 23.97
C LYS A 790 -31.36 -15.85 24.04
N ALA A 791 -30.93 -16.46 25.14
CA ALA A 791 -29.54 -16.84 25.35
C ALA A 791 -29.04 -17.78 24.24
N LEU A 792 -29.85 -18.77 23.85
CA LEU A 792 -29.51 -19.65 22.74
C LEU A 792 -29.51 -18.94 21.37
N ILE A 793 -30.47 -18.04 21.10
CA ILE A 793 -30.49 -17.27 19.84
C ILE A 793 -29.24 -16.37 19.75
N ASN A 794 -28.88 -15.69 20.83
CA ASN A 794 -27.65 -14.90 20.91
C ASN A 794 -26.42 -15.78 20.72
N GLN A 795 -26.36 -16.98 21.32
CA GLN A 795 -25.27 -17.92 21.11
C GLN A 795 -25.12 -18.38 19.65
N ILE A 796 -26.24 -18.60 18.94
CA ILE A 796 -26.24 -18.92 17.49
C ILE A 796 -25.67 -17.73 16.70
N ASN A 797 -26.18 -16.52 16.94
CA ASN A 797 -25.72 -15.30 16.28
C ASN A 797 -24.21 -15.05 16.53
N ASP A 798 -23.75 -15.19 17.79
CA ASP A 798 -22.35 -15.01 18.18
C ASP A 798 -21.40 -16.02 17.49
N ALA A 799 -21.89 -17.23 17.21
CA ALA A 799 -21.16 -18.26 16.49
C ALA A 799 -21.10 -17.96 14.98
N GLU A 800 -22.22 -17.55 14.37
CA GLU A 800 -22.24 -17.09 12.96
C GLU A 800 -21.33 -15.86 12.76
N GLU A 801 -21.39 -14.87 13.64
CA GLU A 801 -20.52 -13.68 13.63
C GLU A 801 -19.03 -14.05 13.81
N ALA A 802 -18.71 -15.04 14.65
CA ALA A 802 -17.35 -15.53 14.81
C ALA A 802 -16.83 -16.29 13.58
N VAL A 803 -17.68 -17.07 12.91
CA VAL A 803 -17.33 -17.74 11.64
C VAL A 803 -17.05 -16.72 10.54
N GLU A 804 -17.85 -15.65 10.44
CA GLU A 804 -17.58 -14.54 9.51
C GLU A 804 -16.29 -13.78 9.87
N ALA A 805 -15.99 -13.58 11.15
CA ALA A 805 -14.72 -12.99 11.58
C ALA A 805 -13.52 -13.90 11.23
N ALA A 806 -13.65 -15.23 11.37
CA ALA A 806 -12.63 -16.19 10.98
C ALA A 806 -12.39 -16.22 9.47
N LYS A 807 -13.46 -16.18 8.65
CA LYS A 807 -13.35 -16.05 7.18
C LYS A 807 -12.58 -14.80 6.77
N ARG A 808 -12.88 -13.65 7.40
CA ARG A 808 -12.19 -12.38 7.10
C ARG A 808 -10.72 -12.45 7.47
N ALA A 809 -10.37 -13.01 8.62
CA ALA A 809 -8.97 -13.14 9.03
C ALA A 809 -8.19 -14.14 8.16
N ASP A 810 -8.81 -15.24 7.73
CA ASP A 810 -8.23 -16.21 6.78
C ASP A 810 -7.98 -15.59 5.41
N GLN A 811 -8.88 -14.73 4.93
CA GLN A 811 -8.71 -13.99 3.68
C GLN A 811 -7.66 -12.88 3.81
N ASP A 812 -7.70 -12.08 4.88
CA ASP A 812 -6.73 -11.01 5.16
C ASP A 812 -5.29 -11.55 5.22
N ALA A 813 -5.07 -12.71 5.85
CA ALA A 813 -3.77 -13.38 5.83
C ALA A 813 -3.33 -13.80 4.42
N LYS A 814 -4.26 -14.25 3.56
CA LYS A 814 -3.97 -14.62 2.16
C LYS A 814 -3.67 -13.41 1.29
N ASP A 815 -4.39 -12.31 1.50
CA ASP A 815 -4.17 -11.05 0.81
C ASP A 815 -2.79 -10.47 1.20
N GLN A 816 -2.46 -10.45 2.50
CA GLN A 816 -1.12 -10.05 2.97
C GLN A 816 -0.01 -10.96 2.41
N LEU A 817 -0.22 -12.29 2.33
CA LEU A 817 0.73 -13.21 1.71
C LEU A 817 0.94 -12.89 0.22
N GLN A 818 -0.13 -12.56 -0.50
CA GLN A 818 -0.05 -12.20 -1.91
C GLN A 818 0.71 -10.89 -2.12
N ASP A 819 0.44 -9.88 -1.29
CA ASP A 819 1.11 -8.57 -1.35
C ASP A 819 2.61 -8.72 -1.02
N ALA A 820 2.96 -9.47 0.03
CA ALA A 820 4.34 -9.73 0.40
C ALA A 820 5.11 -10.55 -0.65
N ASN A 821 4.47 -11.45 -1.40
CA ASN A 821 5.14 -12.19 -2.49
C ASN A 821 5.13 -11.42 -3.84
N SER A 822 4.72 -10.15 -3.88
CA SER A 822 4.43 -9.46 -5.15
C SER A 822 5.68 -9.12 -5.99
N ASP A 823 6.82 -8.92 -5.34
CA ASP A 823 8.14 -8.71 -5.94
C ASP A 823 9.09 -9.91 -5.79
N GLN A 824 8.61 -11.00 -5.18
CA GLN A 824 9.35 -12.24 -4.86
C GLN A 824 10.40 -12.09 -3.75
N LEU A 825 10.37 -11.00 -2.99
CA LEU A 825 11.22 -10.75 -1.82
C LEU A 825 10.37 -10.76 -0.55
N ILE A 826 10.92 -11.30 0.54
CA ILE A 826 10.29 -11.36 1.85
C ILE A 826 11.28 -10.75 2.84
N THR A 827 11.00 -9.53 3.26
CA THR A 827 11.76 -8.85 4.31
C THR A 827 11.41 -9.41 5.69
N PRO A 828 12.26 -9.21 6.73
CA PRO A 828 11.93 -9.57 8.11
C PRO A 828 10.62 -8.91 8.58
N GLY A 829 10.39 -7.66 8.19
CA GLY A 829 9.19 -6.89 8.53
C GLY A 829 7.91 -7.37 7.84
N GLU A 830 8.00 -8.12 6.73
CA GLU A 830 6.85 -8.77 6.10
C GLU A 830 6.60 -10.16 6.68
N HIS A 831 7.67 -10.95 6.84
CA HIS A 831 7.61 -12.25 7.52
C HIS A 831 6.92 -12.17 8.89
N ASP A 832 7.25 -11.18 9.71
CA ASP A 832 6.62 -10.97 11.03
C ASP A 832 5.13 -10.60 10.92
N LYS A 833 4.72 -9.80 9.93
CA LYS A 833 3.29 -9.50 9.67
C LYS A 833 2.54 -10.74 9.21
N LEU A 834 3.14 -11.57 8.36
CA LEU A 834 2.54 -12.83 7.90
C LEU A 834 2.37 -13.81 9.07
N ILE A 835 3.30 -13.84 10.02
CA ILE A 835 3.14 -14.58 11.28
C ILE A 835 1.95 -14.03 12.08
N GLU A 836 1.86 -12.72 12.28
CA GLU A 836 0.74 -12.09 13.02
C GLU A 836 -0.61 -12.37 12.35
N ALA A 837 -0.70 -12.23 11.02
CA ALA A 837 -1.91 -12.47 10.25
C ALA A 837 -2.34 -13.95 10.30
N ARG A 838 -1.39 -14.89 10.13
CA ARG A 838 -1.61 -16.34 10.27
C ARG A 838 -2.13 -16.68 11.66
N ASP A 839 -1.51 -16.13 12.71
CA ASP A 839 -1.86 -16.46 14.09
C ASP A 839 -3.21 -15.83 14.50
N ASN A 840 -3.52 -14.62 14.04
CA ASN A 840 -4.86 -14.03 14.14
C ASN A 840 -5.92 -14.87 13.41
N ALA A 841 -5.66 -15.31 12.17
CA ALA A 841 -6.58 -16.20 11.44
C ALA A 841 -6.82 -17.52 12.18
N ARG A 842 -5.75 -18.12 12.73
CA ARG A 842 -5.81 -19.33 13.55
C ARG A 842 -6.62 -19.14 14.83
N ASP A 843 -6.40 -18.03 15.54
CA ASP A 843 -7.10 -17.71 16.78
C ASP A 843 -8.58 -17.40 16.54
N LYS A 844 -8.91 -16.68 15.46
CA LYS A 844 -10.30 -16.43 15.05
C LYS A 844 -11.00 -17.72 14.63
N LYS A 845 -10.34 -18.59 13.87
CA LYS A 845 -10.85 -19.93 13.55
C LYS A 845 -11.07 -20.76 14.83
N ALA A 846 -10.17 -20.70 15.80
CA ALA A 846 -10.32 -21.42 17.08
C ALA A 846 -11.44 -20.83 17.97
N GLU A 847 -11.61 -19.51 17.99
CA GLU A 847 -12.74 -18.83 18.67
C GLU A 847 -14.08 -19.27 18.05
N ALA A 848 -14.18 -19.20 16.72
CA ALA A 848 -15.35 -19.63 15.97
C ALA A 848 -15.64 -21.12 16.18
N GLN A 849 -14.63 -21.98 16.14
CA GLN A 849 -14.78 -23.42 16.39
C GLN A 849 -15.36 -23.68 17.79
N ARG A 850 -14.85 -23.04 18.84
CA ARG A 850 -15.41 -23.18 20.20
C ARG A 850 -16.87 -22.74 20.29
N LYS A 851 -17.24 -21.64 19.62
CA LYS A 851 -18.61 -21.12 19.60
C LYS A 851 -19.56 -22.04 18.82
N VAL A 852 -19.17 -22.47 17.62
CA VAL A 852 -19.88 -23.45 16.80
C VAL A 852 -20.02 -24.77 17.54
N ASP A 853 -18.99 -25.23 18.27
CA ASP A 853 -19.06 -26.50 18.98
C ASP A 853 -20.00 -26.51 20.16
N ALA A 854 -20.18 -25.36 20.81
CA ALA A 854 -21.14 -25.15 21.87
C ALA A 854 -22.60 -25.07 21.37
N LEU A 855 -22.86 -24.96 20.06
CA LEU A 855 -24.21 -24.95 19.52
C LEU A 855 -24.88 -26.34 19.55
N PRO A 856 -26.21 -26.41 19.74
CA PRO A 856 -26.99 -27.63 19.49
C PRO A 856 -26.78 -28.16 18.07
N GLN A 857 -26.79 -29.49 17.92
CA GLN A 857 -26.43 -30.15 16.65
C GLN A 857 -27.27 -29.69 15.45
N ALA A 858 -28.55 -29.37 15.63
CA ALA A 858 -29.41 -28.89 14.54
C ALA A 858 -29.12 -27.44 14.11
N GLN A 859 -28.38 -26.68 14.92
CA GLN A 859 -27.98 -25.30 14.66
C GLN A 859 -26.55 -25.15 14.13
N LYS A 860 -25.69 -26.17 14.26
CA LYS A 860 -24.35 -26.17 13.65
C LYS A 860 -24.40 -26.03 12.11
N ARG A 861 -25.41 -26.62 11.47
CA ARG A 861 -25.66 -26.54 10.01
C ARG A 861 -24.37 -26.84 9.22
N ASP A 862 -23.97 -25.95 8.30
CA ASP A 862 -22.75 -26.01 7.51
C ASP A 862 -21.58 -25.20 8.09
N LEU A 863 -21.73 -24.57 9.28
CA LEU A 863 -20.66 -23.81 9.92
C LEU A 863 -19.38 -24.63 10.15
N PRO A 864 -19.42 -25.94 10.53
CA PRO A 864 -18.23 -26.78 10.61
C PRO A 864 -17.52 -26.93 9.26
N ASP A 865 -18.26 -27.12 8.16
CA ASP A 865 -17.69 -27.24 6.81
C ASP A 865 -17.09 -25.92 6.33
N GLN A 866 -17.69 -24.78 6.71
CA GLN A 866 -17.14 -23.45 6.44
C GLN A 866 -15.82 -23.25 7.18
N LEU A 867 -15.73 -23.60 8.47
CA LEU A 867 -14.49 -23.52 9.25
C LEU A 867 -13.42 -24.51 8.75
N ALA A 868 -13.82 -25.70 8.30
CA ALA A 868 -12.90 -26.68 7.72
C ALA A 868 -12.18 -26.16 6.46
N ARG A 869 -12.83 -25.29 5.67
CA ARG A 869 -12.26 -24.67 4.46
C ARG A 869 -11.28 -23.51 4.74
N LEU A 870 -11.21 -23.00 5.97
CA LEU A 870 -10.26 -21.96 6.36
C LEU A 870 -8.88 -22.58 6.58
N THR A 871 -8.03 -22.56 5.57
CA THR A 871 -6.72 -23.23 5.56
C THR A 871 -5.62 -22.45 6.29
N GLY A 872 -5.79 -21.15 6.50
CA GLY A 872 -4.70 -20.23 6.81
C GLY A 872 -3.75 -20.03 5.64
N ILE A 873 -2.53 -19.61 5.98
CA ILE A 873 -1.38 -19.44 5.09
C ILE A 873 -0.16 -20.20 5.64
N ASP A 874 0.73 -20.61 4.73
CA ASP A 874 2.11 -20.96 5.04
C ASP A 874 2.97 -19.69 4.84
N VAL A 875 3.84 -19.38 5.80
CA VAL A 875 4.71 -18.19 5.75
C VAL A 875 6.02 -18.59 5.07
N PRO A 876 6.46 -17.90 3.98
CA PRO A 876 7.75 -18.16 3.35
C PRO A 876 8.91 -17.74 4.26
N ASP A 877 10.09 -18.33 4.09
CA ASP A 877 11.31 -17.86 4.75
C ASP A 877 11.73 -16.47 4.23
N VAL A 878 12.39 -15.68 5.08
CA VAL A 878 13.02 -14.39 4.70
C VAL A 878 14.11 -14.64 3.64
N ASN A 879 14.08 -13.87 2.55
CA ASN A 879 15.11 -13.90 1.50
C ASN A 879 15.65 -12.52 1.09
N ASP A 880 15.16 -11.42 1.68
CA ASP A 880 15.83 -10.11 1.68
C ASP A 880 15.98 -9.67 3.15
N ALA A 881 16.92 -10.27 3.87
CA ALA A 881 17.14 -10.03 5.29
C ALA A 881 17.75 -8.65 5.59
N ASN A 882 18.33 -8.00 4.58
CA ASN A 882 19.06 -6.75 4.71
C ASN A 882 18.28 -5.52 4.18
N GLU A 883 17.09 -5.74 3.60
CA GLU A 883 16.13 -4.76 3.09
C GLU A 883 16.71 -3.90 1.94
N ASN A 884 17.52 -4.49 1.06
CA ASN A 884 18.13 -3.79 -0.09
C ASN A 884 17.38 -3.95 -1.42
N GLY A 885 16.35 -4.82 -1.49
CA GLY A 885 15.63 -5.13 -2.73
C GLY A 885 16.30 -6.18 -3.63
N VAL A 886 17.17 -7.03 -3.07
CA VAL A 886 17.87 -8.13 -3.74
C VAL A 886 17.75 -9.40 -2.87
N ASP A 887 17.62 -10.57 -3.50
CA ASP A 887 17.62 -11.84 -2.73
C ASP A 887 19.02 -12.07 -2.13
N ASP A 888 19.12 -12.39 -0.83
CA ASP A 888 20.38 -12.60 -0.10
C ASP A 888 21.31 -13.64 -0.80
N LYS A 889 20.77 -14.57 -1.59
CA LYS A 889 21.56 -15.50 -2.41
C LYS A 889 22.28 -14.82 -3.57
N ILE A 890 21.64 -13.80 -4.17
CA ILE A 890 22.23 -12.98 -5.24
C ILE A 890 23.29 -12.06 -4.66
N ASP A 891 23.06 -11.48 -3.47
CA ASP A 891 24.10 -10.72 -2.75
C ASP A 891 25.34 -11.59 -2.48
N ALA A 892 25.15 -12.82 -1.99
CA ALA A 892 26.25 -13.76 -1.75
C ALA A 892 26.99 -14.16 -3.05
N GLN A 893 26.26 -14.37 -4.16
CA GLN A 893 26.87 -14.62 -5.47
C GLN A 893 27.67 -13.41 -5.98
N ARG A 894 27.17 -12.19 -5.72
CA ARG A 894 27.81 -10.93 -6.12
C ARG A 894 29.13 -10.73 -5.37
N GLU A 895 29.16 -10.96 -4.06
CA GLU A 895 30.40 -10.96 -3.26
C GLU A 895 31.41 -12.01 -3.77
N GLU A 896 30.94 -13.21 -4.14
CA GLU A 896 31.80 -14.27 -4.69
C GLU A 896 32.41 -13.91 -6.06
N ALA A 897 31.65 -13.19 -6.89
CA ALA A 897 32.11 -12.68 -8.18
C ALA A 897 33.13 -11.54 -8.02
N GLU A 898 32.86 -10.56 -7.14
CA GLU A 898 33.80 -9.47 -6.82
C GLU A 898 35.15 -10.02 -6.33
N HIS A 899 35.12 -11.01 -5.43
CA HIS A 899 36.33 -11.69 -4.96
C HIS A 899 37.10 -12.41 -6.07
N ALA A 900 36.41 -13.00 -7.05
CA ALA A 900 37.05 -13.65 -8.19
C ALA A 900 37.67 -12.63 -9.17
N VAL A 901 37.02 -11.49 -9.39
CA VAL A 901 37.54 -10.39 -10.21
C VAL A 901 38.82 -9.80 -9.60
N GLU A 902 38.87 -9.59 -8.29
CA GLU A 902 40.11 -9.15 -7.60
C GLU A 902 41.23 -10.19 -7.65
N ALA A 903 40.90 -11.49 -7.60
CA ALA A 903 41.88 -12.55 -7.82
C ALA A 903 42.43 -12.54 -9.26
N ALA A 904 41.57 -12.31 -10.27
CA ALA A 904 41.99 -12.18 -11.67
C ALA A 904 42.89 -10.95 -11.90
N LYS A 905 42.53 -9.78 -11.35
CA LYS A 905 43.37 -8.56 -11.37
C LYS A 905 44.75 -8.83 -10.76
N SER A 906 44.78 -9.54 -9.63
CA SER A 906 46.03 -9.89 -8.93
C SER A 906 46.90 -10.85 -9.73
N ALA A 907 46.29 -11.83 -10.42
CA ALA A 907 47.03 -12.79 -11.25
C ALA A 907 47.58 -12.14 -12.54
N ASP A 908 46.79 -11.29 -13.20
CA ASP A 908 47.24 -10.49 -14.37
C ASP A 908 48.43 -9.60 -14.01
N GLN A 909 48.32 -8.84 -12.90
CA GLN A 909 49.41 -8.02 -12.40
C GLN A 909 50.67 -8.83 -12.07
N ALA A 910 50.51 -10.01 -11.44
CA ALA A 910 51.63 -10.91 -11.15
C ALA A 910 52.31 -11.44 -12.42
N ALA A 911 51.54 -11.73 -13.47
CA ALA A 911 52.06 -12.11 -14.78
C ALA A 911 52.83 -10.94 -15.43
N GLN A 912 52.26 -9.73 -15.44
CA GLN A 912 52.94 -8.53 -15.94
C GLN A 912 54.26 -8.24 -15.21
N ASP A 913 54.30 -8.40 -13.89
CA ASP A 913 55.51 -8.15 -13.11
C ASP A 913 56.57 -9.24 -13.33
N LYS A 914 56.16 -10.51 -13.51
CA LYS A 914 57.08 -11.58 -13.92
C LYS A 914 57.64 -11.33 -15.32
N LEU A 915 56.85 -10.81 -16.26
CA LEU A 915 57.30 -10.40 -17.59
C LEU A 915 58.34 -9.27 -17.51
N LYS A 916 58.16 -8.28 -16.64
CA LYS A 916 59.14 -7.20 -16.41
C LYS A 916 60.44 -7.73 -15.79
N GLU A 917 60.33 -8.70 -14.87
CA GLU A 917 61.48 -9.36 -14.23
C GLU A 917 62.30 -10.13 -15.26
N ALA A 918 61.65 -10.97 -16.08
CA ALA A 918 62.31 -11.76 -17.12
C ALA A 918 62.94 -10.88 -18.23
N ASN A 919 62.29 -9.79 -18.65
CA ASN A 919 62.86 -8.89 -19.67
C ASN A 919 63.92 -7.91 -19.12
N ALA A 920 64.34 -8.01 -17.85
CA ALA A 920 65.12 -6.96 -17.18
C ALA A 920 66.53 -6.75 -17.75
N ASP A 921 67.15 -7.79 -18.31
CA ASP A 921 68.45 -7.73 -18.99
C ASP A 921 68.35 -7.81 -20.53
N GLY A 922 67.14 -8.00 -21.06
CA GLY A 922 66.86 -8.15 -22.50
C GLY A 922 67.07 -9.57 -23.04
N LEU A 923 67.36 -10.54 -22.16
CA LEU A 923 67.47 -11.95 -22.49
C LEU A 923 66.24 -12.71 -21.95
N ILE A 924 65.95 -13.88 -22.52
CA ILE A 924 64.91 -14.79 -22.03
C ILE A 924 65.50 -16.20 -22.11
N THR A 925 65.70 -16.80 -20.94
CA THR A 925 66.16 -18.19 -20.81
C THR A 925 64.98 -19.19 -20.85
N PRO A 926 65.22 -20.49 -21.08
CA PRO A 926 64.16 -21.50 -21.07
C PRO A 926 63.36 -21.61 -19.75
N ASP A 927 64.02 -21.38 -18.60
CA ASP A 927 63.36 -21.43 -17.29
C ASP A 927 62.46 -20.20 -17.05
N GLU A 928 62.87 -19.03 -17.53
CA GLU A 928 62.06 -17.80 -17.48
C GLU A 928 60.86 -17.89 -18.41
N HIS A 929 61.05 -18.33 -19.66
CA HIS A 929 59.96 -18.59 -20.60
C HIS A 929 58.89 -19.50 -19.97
N LYS A 930 59.31 -20.61 -19.36
CA LYS A 930 58.40 -21.55 -18.68
C LYS A 930 57.71 -20.95 -17.45
N ALA A 931 58.38 -20.07 -16.71
CA ALA A 931 57.76 -19.34 -15.62
C ALA A 931 56.70 -18.36 -16.13
N LEU A 932 56.96 -17.68 -17.26
CA LEU A 932 56.02 -16.79 -17.95
C LEU A 932 54.80 -17.55 -18.49
N GLU A 933 54.99 -18.69 -19.17
CA GLU A 933 53.89 -19.57 -19.60
C GLU A 933 52.98 -19.94 -18.43
N LYS A 934 53.56 -20.29 -17.27
CA LYS A 934 52.76 -20.66 -16.10
C LYS A 934 51.93 -19.48 -15.56
N VAL A 935 52.52 -18.31 -15.38
CA VAL A 935 51.76 -17.16 -14.84
C VAL A 935 50.77 -16.59 -15.85
N ALA A 936 51.04 -16.70 -17.15
CA ALA A 936 50.07 -16.40 -18.20
C ALA A 936 48.84 -17.33 -18.13
N GLN A 937 49.06 -18.64 -17.95
CA GLN A 937 47.98 -19.60 -17.73
C GLN A 937 47.23 -19.34 -16.42
N ASP A 938 47.94 -19.12 -15.31
CA ASP A 938 47.33 -18.82 -14.00
C ASP A 938 46.41 -17.57 -14.09
N ALA A 939 46.83 -16.54 -14.83
CA ALA A 939 46.05 -15.32 -15.07
C ALA A 939 44.83 -15.56 -15.98
N ALA A 940 44.98 -16.36 -17.04
CA ALA A 940 43.88 -16.74 -17.92
C ALA A 940 42.80 -17.59 -17.18
N ASP A 941 43.23 -18.57 -16.38
CA ASP A 941 42.34 -19.41 -15.58
C ASP A 941 41.61 -18.58 -14.51
N ALA A 942 42.31 -17.65 -13.84
CA ALA A 942 41.69 -16.73 -12.88
C ALA A 942 40.66 -15.80 -13.54
N LYS A 943 40.97 -15.26 -14.72
CA LYS A 943 40.04 -14.44 -15.51
C LYS A 943 38.80 -15.24 -15.93
N GLN A 944 38.96 -16.48 -16.38
CA GLN A 944 37.81 -17.33 -16.76
C GLN A 944 36.93 -17.66 -15.55
N ASN A 945 37.50 -18.06 -14.42
CA ASN A 945 36.73 -18.33 -13.20
C ASN A 945 36.00 -17.07 -12.68
N ALA A 946 36.56 -15.87 -12.89
CA ALA A 946 35.85 -14.64 -12.58
C ALA A 946 34.70 -14.37 -13.56
N GLN A 947 34.93 -14.57 -14.86
CA GLN A 947 33.91 -14.45 -15.90
C GLN A 947 32.73 -15.40 -15.64
N ASP A 948 32.99 -16.68 -15.35
CA ASP A 948 31.98 -17.69 -15.07
C ASP A 948 31.06 -17.30 -13.90
N LYS A 949 31.59 -16.64 -12.86
CA LYS A 949 30.79 -16.15 -11.72
C LYS A 949 30.02 -14.87 -12.04
N VAL A 950 30.64 -13.94 -12.74
CA VAL A 950 29.99 -12.68 -13.18
C VAL A 950 28.83 -12.98 -14.14
N ASP A 951 28.96 -13.97 -15.03
CA ASP A 951 27.92 -14.31 -16.01
C ASP A 951 26.66 -14.95 -15.40
N VAL A 952 26.77 -15.57 -14.22
CA VAL A 952 25.63 -16.14 -13.47
C VAL A 952 24.80 -15.06 -12.76
N LEU A 953 25.35 -13.87 -12.51
CA LEU A 953 24.63 -12.76 -11.89
C LEU A 953 23.53 -12.20 -12.82
N PRO A 954 22.44 -11.63 -12.28
CA PRO A 954 21.55 -10.75 -13.02
C PRO A 954 22.30 -9.54 -13.61
N ASP A 955 21.89 -9.05 -14.79
CA ASP A 955 22.63 -7.99 -15.51
C ASP A 955 22.73 -6.67 -14.73
N ASP A 956 21.72 -6.33 -13.92
CA ASP A 956 21.71 -5.16 -13.04
C ASP A 956 22.67 -5.29 -11.84
N GLN A 957 23.07 -6.51 -11.49
CA GLN A 957 23.97 -6.81 -10.37
C GLN A 957 25.44 -6.95 -10.78
N LYS A 958 25.73 -7.08 -12.09
CA LYS A 958 27.10 -7.22 -12.63
C LYS A 958 27.98 -5.98 -12.44
N GLY A 959 27.39 -4.79 -12.41
CA GLY A 959 28.11 -3.52 -12.28
C GLY A 959 29.24 -3.36 -13.32
N ASP A 960 30.39 -2.84 -12.88
CA ASP A 960 31.56 -2.63 -13.75
C ASP A 960 32.41 -3.90 -13.97
N MET A 961 32.12 -5.02 -13.28
CA MET A 961 32.97 -6.23 -13.29
C MET A 961 33.30 -6.76 -14.70
N PRO A 962 32.37 -6.83 -15.68
CA PRO A 962 32.69 -7.23 -17.05
C PRO A 962 33.72 -6.31 -17.71
N SER A 963 33.59 -4.99 -17.51
CA SER A 963 34.51 -3.97 -18.02
C SER A 963 35.86 -3.96 -17.30
N GLU A 964 35.96 -4.54 -16.11
CA GLU A 964 37.23 -4.76 -15.43
C GLU A 964 37.94 -6.01 -15.94
N LEU A 965 37.21 -7.12 -16.12
CA LEU A 965 37.75 -8.35 -16.71
C LEU A 965 38.21 -8.14 -18.16
N GLU A 966 37.50 -7.34 -18.96
CA GLU A 966 37.92 -7.01 -20.33
C GLU A 966 39.30 -6.33 -20.37
N LYS A 967 39.64 -5.51 -19.36
CA LYS A 967 40.94 -4.82 -19.26
C LYS A 967 42.11 -5.74 -18.88
N LEU A 968 41.84 -6.95 -18.38
CA LEU A 968 42.87 -7.94 -18.05
C LEU A 968 43.30 -8.65 -19.34
N ASN A 969 44.50 -8.34 -19.83
CA ASN A 969 44.99 -8.81 -21.13
C ASN A 969 46.03 -9.94 -21.01
N GLY A 970 46.44 -10.29 -19.78
CA GLY A 970 47.52 -11.24 -19.52
C GLY A 970 48.88 -10.71 -19.99
N ILE A 971 49.72 -11.62 -20.47
CA ILE A 971 51.04 -11.32 -21.04
C ILE A 971 51.25 -12.11 -22.34
N ASP A 972 51.91 -11.49 -23.31
CA ASP A 972 52.55 -12.22 -24.40
C ASP A 972 53.89 -12.78 -23.89
N VAL A 973 54.05 -14.10 -23.93
CA VAL A 973 55.31 -14.77 -23.56
C VAL A 973 56.33 -14.58 -24.69
N PRO A 974 57.49 -13.93 -24.46
CA PRO A 974 58.49 -13.76 -25.51
C PRO A 974 59.27 -15.05 -25.78
N ASP A 975 59.66 -15.29 -27.03
CA ASP A 975 60.51 -16.43 -27.41
C ASP A 975 61.84 -16.44 -26.63
N VAL A 976 62.33 -17.65 -26.32
CA VAL A 976 63.69 -17.87 -25.77
C VAL A 976 64.73 -17.30 -26.74
N ASN A 977 65.64 -16.46 -26.22
CA ASN A 977 66.69 -15.82 -27.03
C ASN A 977 68.12 -16.02 -26.47
N ASP A 978 68.25 -16.63 -25.29
CA ASP A 978 69.49 -17.14 -24.69
C ASP A 978 69.25 -18.61 -24.32
N SER A 979 69.42 -19.50 -25.31
CA SER A 979 69.00 -20.90 -25.20
C SER A 979 69.90 -21.75 -24.29
N ASP A 980 71.15 -21.35 -24.08
CA ASP A 980 72.11 -22.03 -23.18
C ASP A 980 72.34 -21.29 -21.86
N ALA A 981 71.63 -20.17 -21.63
CA ALA A 981 71.70 -19.32 -20.44
C ALA A 981 73.11 -18.79 -20.16
N ASN A 982 73.83 -18.41 -21.22
CA ASN A 982 75.23 -17.96 -21.13
C ASN A 982 75.39 -16.44 -20.92
N GLY A 983 74.29 -15.66 -20.98
CA GLY A 983 74.29 -14.20 -20.85
C GLY A 983 74.56 -13.46 -22.16
N VAL A 984 74.47 -14.14 -23.31
CA VAL A 984 74.61 -13.59 -24.65
C VAL A 984 73.52 -14.17 -25.54
N SER A 985 72.76 -13.33 -26.22
CA SER A 985 71.68 -13.81 -27.10
C SER A 985 72.21 -14.73 -28.21
N ASP A 986 71.48 -15.79 -28.53
CA ASP A 986 71.79 -16.81 -29.57
C ASP A 986 72.18 -16.18 -30.92
N LYS A 987 71.56 -15.03 -31.26
CA LYS A 987 71.86 -14.25 -32.47
C LYS A 987 73.28 -13.68 -32.49
N VAL A 988 73.75 -13.16 -31.35
CA VAL A 988 75.11 -12.61 -31.21
C VAL A 988 76.14 -13.75 -31.18
N ASP A 989 75.79 -14.87 -30.55
CA ASP A 989 76.59 -16.10 -30.57
C ASP A 989 76.78 -16.66 -31.99
N GLN A 990 75.71 -16.69 -32.80
CA GLN A 990 75.80 -17.03 -34.22
C GLN A 990 76.71 -16.05 -34.98
N GLN A 991 76.53 -14.74 -34.79
CA GLN A 991 77.36 -13.72 -35.45
C GLN A 991 78.85 -13.87 -35.06
N ARG A 992 79.15 -14.16 -33.79
CA ARG A 992 80.52 -14.38 -33.30
C ARG A 992 81.17 -15.57 -34.01
N GLY A 993 80.44 -16.67 -34.16
CA GLY A 993 80.87 -17.82 -34.96
C GLY A 993 81.12 -17.48 -36.43
N GLU A 994 80.26 -16.67 -37.06
CA GLU A 994 80.46 -16.24 -38.45
C GLU A 994 81.67 -15.32 -38.65
N ALA A 995 81.95 -14.42 -37.70
CA ALA A 995 83.10 -13.54 -37.73
C ALA A 995 84.41 -14.33 -37.63
N GLN A 996 84.52 -15.27 -36.68
CA GLN A 996 85.72 -16.10 -36.51
C GLN A 996 86.03 -16.92 -37.78
N ASN A 997 84.99 -17.49 -38.41
CA ASN A 997 85.14 -18.20 -39.68
C ASN A 997 85.66 -17.31 -40.81
N ALA A 998 85.27 -16.03 -40.84
CA ALA A 998 85.76 -15.07 -41.84
C ALA A 998 87.24 -14.67 -41.56
N VAL A 999 87.61 -14.47 -40.29
CA VAL A 999 89.01 -14.20 -39.88
C VAL A 999 89.93 -15.36 -40.26
N ASP A 1000 89.50 -16.61 -40.05
CA ASP A 1000 90.26 -17.80 -40.44
C ASP A 1000 90.35 -17.98 -41.96
N ALA A 1001 89.38 -17.48 -42.72
CA ALA A 1001 89.47 -17.40 -44.19
C ALA A 1001 90.48 -16.33 -44.64
N ALA A 1002 90.51 -15.16 -43.99
CA ALA A 1002 91.49 -14.11 -44.25
C ALA A 1002 92.92 -14.57 -43.97
N LYS A 1003 93.17 -15.22 -42.82
CA LYS A 1003 94.47 -15.82 -42.47
C LYS A 1003 94.97 -16.79 -43.56
N LYS A 1004 94.10 -17.64 -44.09
CA LYS A 1004 94.43 -18.61 -45.16
C LYS A 1004 94.77 -17.92 -46.48
N ALA A 1005 94.05 -16.85 -46.83
CA ALA A 1005 94.30 -16.10 -48.06
C ALA A 1005 95.64 -15.34 -48.01
N ASP A 1006 95.95 -14.71 -46.88
CA ASP A 1006 97.25 -14.05 -46.63
C ASP A 1006 98.41 -15.06 -46.72
N GLN A 1007 98.29 -16.21 -46.03
CA GLN A 1007 99.28 -17.28 -46.10
C GLN A 1007 99.48 -17.81 -47.53
N ALA A 1008 98.40 -17.98 -48.31
CA ALA A 1008 98.48 -18.41 -49.70
C ALA A 1008 99.20 -17.39 -50.60
N ALA A 1009 99.05 -16.09 -50.34
CA ALA A 1009 99.82 -15.06 -51.01
C ALA A 1009 101.31 -15.14 -50.62
N GLN A 1010 101.63 -15.27 -49.33
CA GLN A 1010 103.01 -15.44 -48.85
C GLN A 1010 103.71 -16.68 -49.42
N ASP A 1011 102.99 -17.79 -49.59
CA ASP A 1011 103.58 -19.02 -50.13
C ASP A 1011 103.82 -18.94 -51.64
N LYS A 1012 102.93 -18.29 -52.40
CA LYS A 1012 103.22 -17.93 -53.80
C LYS A 1012 104.44 -17.01 -53.93
N LEU A 1013 104.63 -16.05 -53.02
CA LEU A 1013 105.81 -15.20 -53.03
C LEU A 1013 107.11 -16.00 -52.85
N LYS A 1014 107.09 -17.06 -52.03
CA LYS A 1014 108.25 -17.96 -51.89
C LYS A 1014 108.48 -18.82 -53.12
N GLU A 1015 107.41 -19.26 -53.78
CA GLU A 1015 107.48 -20.04 -55.02
C GLU A 1015 108.10 -19.21 -56.16
N ALA A 1016 107.59 -18.00 -56.40
CA ALA A 1016 108.12 -17.10 -57.43
C ALA A 1016 109.58 -16.67 -57.18
N ASN A 1017 110.02 -16.51 -55.92
CA ASN A 1017 111.42 -16.14 -55.62
C ASN A 1017 112.39 -17.35 -55.58
N ALA A 1018 111.97 -18.56 -55.97
CA ALA A 1018 112.72 -19.78 -55.69
C ALA A 1018 114.00 -19.97 -56.52
N ASP A 1019 114.05 -19.49 -57.76
CA ASP A 1019 115.23 -19.55 -58.63
C ASP A 1019 116.06 -18.25 -58.65
N GLY A 1020 115.54 -17.17 -58.06
CA GLY A 1020 116.19 -15.86 -57.97
C GLY A 1020 115.92 -14.93 -59.16
N LEU A 1021 115.11 -15.37 -60.12
CA LEU A 1021 114.53 -14.57 -61.19
C LEU A 1021 113.04 -14.33 -60.86
N ILE A 1022 112.38 -13.48 -61.64
CA ILE A 1022 110.93 -13.28 -61.58
C ILE A 1022 110.49 -13.10 -63.03
N THR A 1023 109.57 -13.94 -63.48
CA THR A 1023 108.93 -13.83 -64.79
C THR A 1023 107.63 -13.02 -64.72
N PRO A 1024 107.11 -12.51 -65.86
CA PRO A 1024 105.84 -11.78 -65.88
C PRO A 1024 104.63 -12.58 -65.36
N ASP A 1025 104.53 -13.88 -65.70
CA ASP A 1025 103.42 -14.75 -65.28
C ASP A 1025 103.39 -14.95 -63.75
N GLU A 1026 104.57 -15.03 -63.12
CA GLU A 1026 104.70 -15.12 -61.66
C GLU A 1026 104.32 -13.81 -60.98
N HIS A 1027 104.72 -12.67 -61.53
CA HIS A 1027 104.33 -11.35 -61.04
C HIS A 1027 102.79 -11.18 -61.02
N ASP A 1028 102.10 -11.50 -62.11
CA ASP A 1028 100.63 -11.44 -62.18
C ASP A 1028 99.96 -12.42 -61.21
N ALA A 1029 100.54 -13.62 -61.04
CA ALA A 1029 100.05 -14.63 -60.10
C ALA A 1029 100.19 -14.19 -58.64
N LEU A 1030 101.18 -13.34 -58.32
CA LEU A 1030 101.35 -12.68 -57.02
C LEU A 1030 100.36 -11.54 -56.82
N GLU A 1031 100.18 -10.66 -57.82
CA GLU A 1031 99.24 -9.53 -57.71
C GLU A 1031 97.81 -10.01 -57.43
N LYS A 1032 97.35 -11.05 -58.15
CA LYS A 1032 96.05 -11.65 -57.87
C LYS A 1032 95.95 -12.22 -56.45
N ALA A 1033 96.97 -12.92 -55.98
CA ALA A 1033 96.95 -13.55 -54.65
C ALA A 1033 96.93 -12.50 -53.53
N ASN A 1034 97.69 -11.41 -53.69
CA ASN A 1034 97.69 -10.29 -52.76
C ASN A 1034 96.33 -9.60 -52.69
N LYS A 1035 95.66 -9.44 -53.85
CA LYS A 1035 94.30 -8.91 -53.92
C LYS A 1035 93.26 -9.81 -53.24
N ASP A 1036 93.30 -11.12 -53.52
CA ASP A 1036 92.40 -12.09 -52.88
C ASP A 1036 92.55 -12.06 -51.34
N ALA A 1037 93.77 -11.91 -50.83
CA ALA A 1037 94.05 -11.74 -49.39
C ALA A 1037 93.48 -10.44 -48.80
N ALA A 1038 93.66 -9.31 -49.49
CA ALA A 1038 93.12 -8.02 -49.05
C ALA A 1038 91.58 -7.98 -49.02
N ASP A 1039 90.93 -8.53 -50.05
CA ASP A 1039 89.46 -8.60 -50.10
C ASP A 1039 88.91 -9.56 -49.01
N ALA A 1040 89.60 -10.67 -48.72
CA ALA A 1040 89.24 -11.57 -47.62
C ALA A 1040 89.39 -10.91 -46.24
N LYS A 1041 90.49 -10.18 -46.00
CA LYS A 1041 90.70 -9.38 -44.77
C LYS A 1041 89.59 -8.36 -44.58
N LYS A 1042 89.16 -7.66 -45.64
CA LYS A 1042 88.07 -6.66 -45.60
C LYS A 1042 86.73 -7.27 -45.19
N ASN A 1043 86.33 -8.39 -45.80
CA ASN A 1043 85.09 -9.09 -45.43
C ASN A 1043 85.11 -9.61 -43.99
N ALA A 1044 86.26 -10.09 -43.50
CA ALA A 1044 86.42 -10.47 -42.11
C ALA A 1044 86.30 -9.25 -41.16
N GLN A 1045 86.92 -8.13 -41.50
CA GLN A 1045 86.81 -6.88 -40.75
C GLN A 1045 85.36 -6.41 -40.62
N GLU A 1046 84.60 -6.42 -41.72
CA GLU A 1046 83.18 -6.03 -41.73
C GLU A 1046 82.31 -6.92 -40.81
N LYS A 1047 82.59 -8.23 -40.75
CA LYS A 1047 81.90 -9.14 -39.81
C LYS A 1047 82.32 -8.97 -38.36
N VAL A 1048 83.60 -8.73 -38.08
CA VAL A 1048 84.10 -8.47 -36.71
C VAL A 1048 83.59 -7.12 -36.19
N ASP A 1049 83.52 -6.09 -37.04
CA ASP A 1049 82.99 -4.77 -36.66
C ASP A 1049 81.46 -4.76 -36.46
N ALA A 1050 80.74 -5.71 -37.06
CA ALA A 1050 79.32 -5.91 -36.79
C ALA A 1050 79.03 -6.53 -35.41
N LEU A 1051 80.04 -7.07 -34.71
CA LEU A 1051 79.88 -7.60 -33.35
C LEU A 1051 79.91 -6.48 -32.29
N PRO A 1052 79.18 -6.65 -31.17
CA PRO A 1052 79.42 -5.91 -29.93
C PRO A 1052 80.92 -5.97 -29.53
N SER A 1053 81.46 -4.88 -29.01
CA SER A 1053 82.92 -4.73 -28.81
C SER A 1053 83.53 -5.75 -27.85
N ASP A 1054 82.76 -6.17 -26.84
CA ASP A 1054 83.07 -7.21 -25.87
C ASP A 1054 83.08 -8.63 -26.47
N GLN A 1055 82.34 -8.84 -27.56
CA GLN A 1055 82.20 -10.15 -28.24
C GLN A 1055 83.24 -10.38 -29.36
N ARG A 1056 84.09 -9.38 -29.65
CA ARG A 1056 85.12 -9.45 -30.71
C ARG A 1056 86.34 -10.29 -30.35
N GLY A 1057 86.62 -10.50 -29.06
CA GLY A 1057 87.82 -11.21 -28.60
C GLY A 1057 89.11 -10.69 -29.26
N ASP A 1058 90.01 -11.61 -29.61
CA ASP A 1058 91.29 -11.28 -30.26
C ASP A 1058 91.20 -11.04 -31.77
N MET A 1059 90.03 -11.30 -32.41
CA MET A 1059 89.85 -11.25 -33.86
C MET A 1059 90.34 -9.94 -34.54
N PRO A 1060 90.16 -8.73 -33.99
CA PRO A 1060 90.72 -7.51 -34.58
C PRO A 1060 92.25 -7.55 -34.66
N GLY A 1061 92.92 -8.02 -33.60
CA GLY A 1061 94.37 -8.16 -33.59
C GLY A 1061 94.86 -9.26 -34.52
N GLU A 1062 94.09 -10.35 -34.68
CA GLU A 1062 94.38 -11.39 -35.67
C GLU A 1062 94.32 -10.85 -37.11
N LEU A 1063 93.35 -9.98 -37.42
CA LEU A 1063 93.24 -9.33 -38.73
C LEU A 1063 94.34 -8.31 -38.95
N ASP A 1064 94.70 -7.49 -37.97
CA ASP A 1064 95.76 -6.48 -38.09
C ASP A 1064 97.10 -7.09 -38.51
N ASN A 1065 97.43 -8.28 -38.01
CA ASN A 1065 98.64 -9.03 -38.34
C ASN A 1065 98.71 -9.57 -39.78
N LEU A 1066 97.63 -9.48 -40.57
CA LEU A 1066 97.60 -9.86 -41.98
C LEU A 1066 98.02 -8.67 -42.85
N HIS A 1067 99.15 -8.79 -43.55
CA HIS A 1067 99.81 -7.69 -44.26
C HIS A 1067 99.94 -7.91 -45.78
N GLY A 1068 99.50 -9.06 -46.28
CA GLY A 1068 99.67 -9.45 -47.68
C GLY A 1068 101.15 -9.68 -48.05
N ILE A 1069 101.48 -9.42 -49.31
CA ILE A 1069 102.83 -9.56 -49.87
C ILE A 1069 103.30 -8.29 -50.57
N ASN A 1070 104.62 -8.12 -50.63
CA ASN A 1070 105.26 -7.18 -51.54
C ASN A 1070 105.72 -7.94 -52.79
N ILE A 1071 105.36 -7.43 -53.97
CA ILE A 1071 105.60 -8.09 -55.26
C ILE A 1071 106.97 -7.63 -55.79
N PRO A 1072 107.91 -8.54 -56.17
CA PRO A 1072 109.23 -8.13 -56.66
C PRO A 1072 109.21 -7.84 -58.18
N ASP A 1073 110.15 -6.99 -58.64
CA ASP A 1073 110.31 -6.64 -60.04
C ASP A 1073 110.75 -7.84 -60.92
N VAL A 1074 110.28 -7.87 -62.18
CA VAL A 1074 110.69 -8.83 -63.22
C VAL A 1074 112.19 -8.66 -63.58
N LYS A 1075 112.92 -9.77 -63.75
CA LYS A 1075 114.39 -9.79 -63.98
C LYS A 1075 114.89 -10.77 -65.04
N ASP A 1076 113.99 -11.57 -65.58
CA ASP A 1076 114.16 -12.42 -66.75
C ASP A 1076 112.98 -12.08 -67.66
N SER A 1077 113.19 -11.09 -68.54
CA SER A 1077 112.09 -10.47 -69.30
C SER A 1077 111.66 -11.32 -70.49
N ASP A 1078 112.51 -12.21 -71.00
CA ASP A 1078 112.23 -13.13 -72.10
C ASP A 1078 112.05 -14.59 -71.66
N ALA A 1079 112.13 -14.86 -70.35
CA ALA A 1079 112.00 -16.16 -69.69
C ALA A 1079 113.03 -17.20 -70.18
N ASN A 1080 114.26 -16.75 -70.46
CA ASN A 1080 115.32 -17.60 -71.02
C ASN A 1080 116.18 -18.31 -69.94
N GLY A 1081 116.01 -17.98 -68.66
CA GLY A 1081 116.75 -18.55 -67.53
C GLY A 1081 118.09 -17.85 -67.24
N VAL A 1082 118.36 -16.72 -67.89
CA VAL A 1082 119.50 -15.83 -67.69
C VAL A 1082 118.95 -14.45 -67.33
N SER A 1083 119.62 -13.72 -66.45
CA SER A 1083 119.19 -12.34 -66.16
C SER A 1083 119.56 -11.42 -67.32
N ASP A 1084 118.66 -10.49 -67.67
CA ASP A 1084 118.81 -9.51 -68.75
C ASP A 1084 120.20 -8.80 -68.76
N ASP A 1085 120.79 -8.55 -67.59
CA ASP A 1085 122.12 -7.94 -67.42
C ASP A 1085 123.28 -8.80 -68.00
N VAL A 1086 123.15 -10.13 -68.00
CA VAL A 1086 124.19 -11.07 -68.44
C VAL A 1086 124.13 -11.29 -69.96
N ASP A 1087 122.95 -11.31 -70.56
CA ASP A 1087 122.80 -11.38 -72.01
C ASP A 1087 123.40 -10.14 -72.71
N ALA A 1088 123.20 -8.95 -72.13
CA ALA A 1088 123.81 -7.72 -72.61
C ALA A 1088 125.35 -7.77 -72.64
N GLN A 1089 125.99 -8.40 -71.64
CA GLN A 1089 127.44 -8.59 -71.62
C GLN A 1089 127.89 -9.57 -72.71
N ARG A 1090 127.13 -10.65 -72.93
CA ARG A 1090 127.46 -11.71 -73.89
C ARG A 1090 127.48 -11.21 -75.33
N GLU A 1091 126.54 -10.36 -75.71
CA GLU A 1091 126.53 -9.73 -77.04
C GLU A 1091 127.79 -8.87 -77.28
N GLU A 1092 128.23 -8.13 -76.25
CA GLU A 1092 129.39 -7.23 -76.33
C GLU A 1092 130.72 -7.96 -76.53
N ALA A 1093 130.89 -9.13 -75.90
CA ALA A 1093 132.07 -9.98 -76.09
C ALA A 1093 132.13 -10.60 -77.50
N GLN A 1094 130.98 -11.04 -78.02
CA GLN A 1094 130.89 -11.66 -79.34
C GLN A 1094 131.25 -10.67 -80.46
N ALA A 1095 130.89 -9.40 -80.29
CA ALA A 1095 131.30 -8.32 -81.19
C ALA A 1095 132.83 -8.13 -81.23
N ALA A 1096 133.50 -8.21 -80.08
CA ALA A 1096 134.96 -8.05 -80.01
C ALA A 1096 135.72 -9.19 -80.73
N VAL A 1097 135.27 -10.45 -80.58
CA VAL A 1097 135.86 -11.61 -81.29
C VAL A 1097 135.75 -11.49 -82.81
N ASN A 1098 134.63 -10.95 -83.29
CA ASN A 1098 134.44 -10.73 -84.73
C ASN A 1098 135.37 -9.64 -85.29
N ALA A 1099 135.71 -8.63 -84.49
CA ALA A 1099 136.73 -7.63 -84.86
C ALA A 1099 138.13 -8.26 -84.95
N ALA A 1100 138.51 -9.09 -83.98
CA ALA A 1100 139.80 -9.82 -83.99
C ALA A 1100 139.96 -10.67 -85.26
N LYS A 1101 138.95 -11.49 -85.61
CA LYS A 1101 138.93 -12.29 -86.84
C LYS A 1101 139.15 -11.46 -88.11
N SER A 1102 138.55 -10.26 -88.16
CA SER A 1102 138.61 -9.39 -89.32
C SER A 1102 140.00 -8.79 -89.53
N ALA A 1103 140.71 -8.46 -88.45
CA ALA A 1103 142.06 -7.91 -88.51
C ALA A 1103 143.10 -8.97 -88.95
N ASP A 1104 143.02 -10.20 -88.43
CA ASP A 1104 143.88 -11.32 -88.84
C ASP A 1104 143.73 -11.65 -90.35
N GLN A 1105 142.47 -11.71 -90.82
CA GLN A 1105 142.19 -11.93 -92.24
C GLN A 1105 142.73 -10.79 -93.13
N ALA A 1106 142.64 -9.54 -92.68
CA ALA A 1106 143.19 -8.40 -93.40
C ALA A 1106 144.73 -8.48 -93.55
N ALA A 1107 145.44 -8.95 -92.53
CA ALA A 1107 146.87 -9.23 -92.61
C ALA A 1107 147.18 -10.34 -93.63
N GLN A 1108 146.47 -11.46 -93.58
CA GLN A 1108 146.65 -12.59 -94.52
C GLN A 1108 146.37 -12.23 -95.98
N ASP A 1109 145.38 -11.37 -96.24
CA ASP A 1109 145.07 -10.94 -97.60
C ASP A 1109 146.08 -9.89 -98.10
N LYS A 1110 146.62 -9.05 -97.22
CA LYS A 1110 147.76 -8.17 -97.53
C LYS A 1110 148.98 -8.98 -97.97
N LEU A 1111 149.33 -10.06 -97.24
CA LEU A 1111 150.44 -10.98 -97.57
C LEU A 1111 150.32 -11.59 -98.97
N LYS A 1112 149.12 -12.02 -99.36
CA LYS A 1112 148.88 -12.53 -100.73
C LYS A 1112 148.94 -11.44 -101.79
N GLY A 1113 148.54 -10.22 -101.46
CA GLY A 1113 148.48 -9.10 -102.39
C GLY A 1113 149.87 -8.66 -102.86
N VAL A 1114 150.81 -8.53 -101.92
CA VAL A 1114 152.18 -8.09 -102.23
C VAL A 1114 153.02 -9.20 -102.87
N ASN A 1115 152.85 -10.46 -102.44
CA ASN A 1115 153.64 -11.59 -102.97
C ASN A 1115 153.11 -12.13 -104.33
N ALA A 1116 152.41 -11.29 -105.11
CA ALA A 1116 151.58 -11.73 -106.24
C ALA A 1116 152.32 -11.78 -107.59
N ASP A 1117 153.26 -10.87 -107.84
CA ASP A 1117 154.20 -10.94 -108.96
C ASP A 1117 155.48 -11.74 -108.61
N GLY A 1118 155.63 -12.13 -107.33
CA GLY A 1118 156.80 -12.81 -106.79
C GLY A 1118 157.95 -11.86 -106.45
N LEU A 1119 157.71 -10.56 -106.54
CA LEU A 1119 158.60 -9.48 -106.13
C LEU A 1119 158.07 -8.91 -104.80
N ILE A 1120 158.95 -8.51 -103.91
CA ILE A 1120 158.63 -7.84 -102.66
C ILE A 1120 159.51 -6.61 -102.58
N THR A 1121 158.89 -5.44 -102.64
CA THR A 1121 159.56 -4.15 -102.44
C THR A 1121 159.63 -3.78 -100.95
N PRO A 1122 160.52 -2.86 -100.54
CA PRO A 1122 160.62 -2.43 -99.13
C PRO A 1122 159.32 -1.88 -98.55
N ASP A 1123 158.58 -1.08 -99.34
CA ASP A 1123 157.31 -0.46 -98.92
C ASP A 1123 156.26 -1.54 -98.62
N GLU A 1124 156.21 -2.61 -99.43
CA GLU A 1124 155.29 -3.72 -99.26
C GLU A 1124 155.58 -4.55 -98.00
N HIS A 1125 156.86 -4.72 -97.65
CA HIS A 1125 157.24 -5.37 -96.38
C HIS A 1125 156.80 -4.54 -95.16
N GLU A 1126 156.95 -3.21 -95.17
CA GLU A 1126 156.50 -2.35 -94.06
C GLU A 1126 154.97 -2.39 -93.91
N GLU A 1127 154.21 -2.45 -95.01
CA GLU A 1127 152.76 -2.60 -94.95
C GLU A 1127 152.29 -3.95 -94.38
N LEU A 1128 153.05 -5.04 -94.59
CA LEU A 1128 152.78 -6.33 -93.95
C LEU A 1128 153.07 -6.30 -92.44
N GLU A 1129 154.19 -5.72 -92.05
CA GLU A 1129 154.62 -5.64 -90.65
C GLU A 1129 153.59 -4.90 -89.80
N LYS A 1130 153.04 -3.79 -90.33
CA LYS A 1130 151.94 -3.07 -89.71
C LYS A 1130 150.64 -3.88 -89.65
N ALA A 1131 150.23 -4.51 -90.75
CA ALA A 1131 148.98 -5.28 -90.78
C ALA A 1131 148.98 -6.45 -89.78
N ASN A 1132 150.14 -7.07 -89.57
CA ASN A 1132 150.33 -8.13 -88.57
C ASN A 1132 150.20 -7.62 -87.13
N GLN A 1133 150.66 -6.40 -86.85
CA GLN A 1133 150.52 -5.79 -85.53
C GLN A 1133 149.06 -5.44 -85.20
N ASP A 1134 148.33 -4.85 -86.15
CA ASP A 1134 146.90 -4.52 -85.99
C ASP A 1134 146.05 -5.79 -85.67
N ALA A 1135 146.40 -6.94 -86.27
CA ALA A 1135 145.78 -8.23 -85.97
C ALA A 1135 146.03 -8.72 -84.54
N ALA A 1136 147.27 -8.56 -84.03
CA ALA A 1136 147.63 -8.98 -82.68
C ALA A 1136 146.91 -8.16 -81.59
N GLU A 1137 146.81 -6.84 -81.76
CA GLU A 1137 146.12 -5.96 -80.81
C GLU A 1137 144.60 -6.24 -80.76
N ALA A 1138 143.97 -6.47 -81.91
CA ALA A 1138 142.54 -6.79 -81.99
C ALA A 1138 142.20 -8.11 -81.28
N LYS A 1139 143.07 -9.12 -81.37
CA LYS A 1139 142.93 -10.41 -80.65
C LYS A 1139 142.95 -10.23 -79.12
N GLN A 1140 143.80 -9.35 -78.60
CA GLN A 1140 143.91 -9.14 -77.15
C GLN A 1140 142.64 -8.53 -76.53
N ASN A 1141 142.11 -7.46 -77.11
CA ASN A 1141 140.88 -6.81 -76.61
C ASN A 1141 139.67 -7.76 -76.59
N ALA A 1142 139.59 -8.65 -77.59
CA ALA A 1142 138.54 -9.65 -77.65
C ALA A 1142 138.67 -10.72 -76.54
N GLN A 1143 139.89 -11.11 -76.19
CA GLN A 1143 140.14 -12.04 -75.08
C GLN A 1143 139.60 -11.49 -73.75
N GLU A 1144 139.87 -10.20 -73.46
CA GLU A 1144 139.45 -9.55 -72.21
C GLU A 1144 137.93 -9.52 -72.03
N LYS A 1145 137.16 -9.23 -73.10
CA LYS A 1145 135.68 -9.24 -73.01
C LYS A 1145 135.08 -10.63 -72.86
N VAL A 1146 135.65 -11.63 -73.53
CA VAL A 1146 135.22 -13.03 -73.38
C VAL A 1146 135.52 -13.54 -71.98
N ASP A 1147 136.65 -13.14 -71.39
CA ASP A 1147 137.01 -13.52 -70.02
C ASP A 1147 136.18 -12.81 -68.93
N ALA A 1148 135.47 -11.73 -69.25
CA ALA A 1148 134.52 -11.08 -68.36
C ALA A 1148 133.18 -11.83 -68.23
N LEU A 1149 132.82 -12.70 -69.19
CA LEU A 1149 131.57 -13.46 -69.15
C LEU A 1149 131.60 -14.60 -68.11
N PRO A 1150 130.44 -14.97 -67.53
CA PRO A 1150 130.24 -16.29 -66.92
C PRO A 1150 130.72 -17.40 -67.85
N SER A 1151 131.37 -18.44 -67.30
CA SER A 1151 132.11 -19.43 -68.09
C SER A 1151 131.26 -20.25 -69.07
N ASP A 1152 129.99 -20.43 -68.73
CA ASP A 1152 128.92 -21.05 -69.52
C ASP A 1152 128.40 -20.14 -70.65
N GLN A 1153 128.49 -18.82 -70.48
CA GLN A 1153 128.06 -17.82 -71.46
C GLN A 1153 129.11 -17.51 -72.55
N ARG A 1154 130.36 -17.97 -72.38
CA ARG A 1154 131.48 -17.73 -73.32
C ARG A 1154 131.33 -18.41 -74.68
N GLY A 1155 130.62 -19.53 -74.77
CA GLY A 1155 130.44 -20.27 -76.03
C GLY A 1155 131.76 -20.60 -76.75
N ASP A 1156 131.75 -20.57 -78.09
CA ASP A 1156 132.91 -20.87 -78.94
C ASP A 1156 133.92 -19.71 -79.05
N MET A 1157 133.63 -18.55 -78.44
CA MET A 1157 134.45 -17.33 -78.52
C MET A 1157 135.93 -17.53 -78.14
N PRO A 1158 136.30 -18.28 -77.08
CA PRO A 1158 137.72 -18.52 -76.75
C PRO A 1158 138.44 -19.31 -77.85
N SER A 1159 137.80 -20.36 -78.38
CA SER A 1159 138.34 -21.20 -79.44
C SER A 1159 138.47 -20.47 -80.77
N ASP A 1160 137.63 -19.46 -80.99
CA ASP A 1160 137.65 -18.62 -82.19
C ASP A 1160 138.75 -17.56 -82.18
N LEU A 1161 139.17 -17.08 -81.00
CA LEU A 1161 140.36 -16.24 -80.86
C LEU A 1161 141.64 -17.04 -81.05
N GLU A 1162 141.70 -18.26 -80.52
CA GLU A 1162 142.92 -19.07 -80.50
C GLU A 1162 143.50 -19.31 -81.91
N LYS A 1163 142.63 -19.48 -82.92
CA LYS A 1163 142.91 -19.75 -84.35
C LYS A 1163 143.56 -18.59 -85.13
N LEU A 1164 143.62 -17.39 -84.54
CA LEU A 1164 144.16 -16.18 -85.19
C LEU A 1164 145.68 -16.12 -84.93
N HIS A 1165 146.49 -16.16 -85.99
CA HIS A 1165 147.94 -16.37 -85.90
C HIS A 1165 148.79 -15.32 -86.64
N GLY A 1166 148.17 -14.37 -87.35
CA GLY A 1166 148.87 -13.34 -88.12
C GLY A 1166 149.49 -13.88 -89.41
N ILE A 1167 150.59 -13.23 -89.84
CA ILE A 1167 151.34 -13.53 -91.06
C ILE A 1167 152.85 -13.65 -90.83
N ASP A 1168 153.49 -14.51 -91.62
CA ASP A 1168 154.94 -14.53 -91.82
C ASP A 1168 155.31 -13.58 -92.98
N ILE A 1169 156.22 -12.64 -92.72
CA ILE A 1169 156.57 -11.55 -93.65
C ILE A 1169 157.76 -11.99 -94.53
N PRO A 1170 157.67 -11.93 -95.88
CA PRO A 1170 158.76 -12.36 -96.76
C PRO A 1170 159.85 -11.28 -96.93
N ASP A 1171 161.11 -11.71 -97.09
CA ASP A 1171 162.25 -10.82 -97.38
C ASP A 1171 162.07 -10.08 -98.72
N VAL A 1172 162.55 -8.82 -98.77
CA VAL A 1172 162.65 -7.98 -99.98
C VAL A 1172 163.55 -8.64 -101.02
N ASN A 1173 163.09 -8.74 -102.28
CA ASN A 1173 163.80 -9.45 -103.37
C ASN A 1173 163.78 -8.73 -104.75
N ASP A 1174 163.15 -7.56 -104.84
CA ASP A 1174 163.33 -6.56 -105.90
C ASP A 1174 163.77 -5.26 -105.20
N SER A 1175 165.08 -5.17 -104.93
CA SER A 1175 165.62 -4.15 -104.03
C SER A 1175 165.73 -2.76 -104.67
N ASP A 1176 165.80 -2.68 -106.00
CA ASP A 1176 165.82 -1.42 -106.75
C ASP A 1176 164.49 -1.11 -107.48
N ALA A 1177 163.49 -1.98 -107.33
CA ALA A 1177 162.14 -1.90 -107.90
C ALA A 1177 162.13 -1.79 -109.44
N ASN A 1178 163.09 -2.44 -110.11
CA ASN A 1178 163.21 -2.37 -111.58
C ASN A 1178 162.26 -3.33 -112.32
N GLY A 1179 161.54 -4.19 -111.60
CA GLY A 1179 160.55 -5.13 -112.17
C GLY A 1179 161.16 -6.43 -112.69
N VAL A 1180 162.39 -6.74 -112.27
CA VAL A 1180 163.08 -8.00 -112.51
C VAL A 1180 163.73 -8.43 -111.20
N ALA A 1181 163.34 -9.60 -110.67
CA ALA A 1181 163.91 -10.12 -109.42
C ALA A 1181 165.45 -10.09 -109.44
N ASP A 1182 166.07 -9.66 -108.34
CA ASP A 1182 167.53 -9.41 -108.18
C ASP A 1182 168.44 -10.58 -108.67
N SER A 1183 167.87 -11.79 -108.80
CA SER A 1183 168.54 -13.02 -109.27
C SER A 1183 168.61 -13.23 -110.80
N ILE A 1184 167.97 -12.38 -111.60
CA ILE A 1184 167.83 -12.56 -113.07
C ILE A 1184 168.62 -11.52 -113.89
N ASP A 1185 169.09 -10.43 -113.29
CA ASP A 1185 169.73 -9.28 -113.98
C ASP A 1185 171.23 -9.48 -114.30
N GLU A 1186 171.63 -10.69 -114.74
CA GLU A 1186 173.02 -11.09 -115.11
C GLU A 1186 173.23 -11.38 -116.62
#